data_AF-A0A6P8HVL4-F1
#
_entry.id   AF-A0A6P8HVL4-F1
#
_cell.length_a   1.000
_cell.length_b   1.000
_cell.length_c   1.000
_cell.angle_alpha   90.00
_cell.angle_beta   90.00
_cell.angle_gamma   90.00
#
_symmetry.space_group_name_H-M   'P 1'
#
loop_
_entity.id
_entity.type
_entity.pdbx_description
1 polymer ?
#
loop_
_entity_poly.entity_id
_entity_poly.type
_entity_poly.pdbx_seq_one_letter_code
_entity_poly.pdbx_strand_id
1 'polypeptide(L)'
;MAKWDSRNLEIRSKSVEQTLIPLVTQITTLVNHKDHCKKSEKGRRAIREVGEIVKNAVLKFVTVGEQIAKENEDVAAEMKEACEEAKKAGEVISRLTSETAMAPATTDKDDGIPFEKTAMVRAARSLLSAVTRVLIIADSIMIKRLLAVVKKVDERLANLETVNSFTEFVQTFSQFGAEMVELAHVSGDRQNDLKDDVLRAEMCCARSVLEKSTMMLLTTSKTCLRHPGSMAAKSNRDGVFQKMKEAIETIKLVTEDKHKKRENKDPCFAMDLKHFENSLEEFRKSSPGQTEAKIKFEQGLEKILLDVQPFINSSHTRKEKRETIIALCENAQDIMKDVIEKHSENEVPARRSSCADSLDLALQRIFKISSDLKNEVRQVAMDQVFETFSHQGHKKSLPALRNAAAIGDTTNVEQAATAFMQDAKRLEEVSQVTRNISSNEAVSITARNIEENIKTLCQQVIAAAKTLSAHPVSKIAQENMDVFIDIWEGQVEELGKLLRGITTGGDLSKTGNQNDGENSGDEKRDKEKETRHVKQEGHEKTRIDKMLNKKWDTLVSHPIPLYSTFSTTLYVTRKDEEKLVRMASNVNLLTSQLELNKLSESENEIVRQAMEMSKMICDLYLFTRGEGRLLEAEDFFNAAQDFAEAGKVLHKVARQHAIKVDDSIPKKELLRHADRLLTYCQQLIFTATSLTVGQSACYKKIWAVMNLTKHIIKLVARVVNRCYVVGEKNSPLKLPPDQRLWQIDENIFSEGSSVATSRKSSVQNLEDNLPNWMTDDLYQENKPTAEGDRPTLRTEL
;
A
#
# COMPACT_ATOMS: atom_id res chain seq x y z
N MET A 1 -10.26 8.83 33.92
CA MET A 1 -10.54 7.86 32.83
C MET A 1 -11.45 8.54 31.84
N ALA A 2 -11.07 8.59 30.56
CA ALA A 2 -11.96 9.10 29.52
C ALA A 2 -13.16 8.17 29.40
N LYS A 3 -14.38 8.73 29.45
CA LYS A 3 -15.63 7.99 29.32
C LYS A 3 -15.75 7.60 27.84
N TRP A 4 -15.54 6.33 27.52
CA TRP A 4 -15.66 5.82 26.16
C TRP A 4 -17.12 5.93 25.75
N ASP A 5 -17.45 6.74 24.75
CA ASP A 5 -18.83 6.87 24.30
C ASP A 5 -19.16 5.69 23.38
N SER A 6 -19.71 4.63 23.95
CA SER A 6 -20.16 3.44 23.21
C SER A 6 -21.29 3.72 22.22
N ARG A 7 -21.84 4.94 22.18
CA ARG A 7 -22.81 5.40 21.17
C ARG A 7 -22.13 5.94 19.91
N ASN A 8 -20.86 6.30 19.98
CA ASN A 8 -20.07 6.64 18.80
C ASN A 8 -19.53 5.33 18.19
N LEU A 9 -20.23 4.81 17.17
CA LEU A 9 -19.97 3.51 16.54
C LEU A 9 -18.73 3.52 15.61
N GLU A 10 -17.68 4.28 15.95
CA GLU A 10 -16.48 4.33 15.14
C GLU A 10 -15.67 3.04 15.28
N ILE A 11 -15.52 2.30 14.17
CA ILE A 11 -14.79 1.03 14.13
C ILE A 11 -13.32 1.31 13.84
N ARG A 12 -12.46 1.08 14.84
CA ARG A 12 -11.02 1.39 14.80
C ARG A 12 -10.12 0.16 14.67
N SER A 13 -10.70 -1.02 14.83
CA SER A 13 -10.02 -2.31 14.84
C SER A 13 -10.43 -3.16 13.64
N LYS A 14 -9.45 -3.80 13.00
CA LYS A 14 -9.67 -4.71 11.87
C LYS A 14 -10.46 -5.94 12.30
N SER A 15 -10.22 -6.46 13.50
CA SER A 15 -10.94 -7.58 14.10
C SER A 15 -12.45 -7.31 14.19
N VAL A 16 -12.82 -6.11 14.67
CA VAL A 16 -14.22 -5.66 14.75
C VAL A 16 -14.83 -5.53 13.35
N GLU A 17 -14.11 -4.89 12.42
CA GLU A 17 -14.57 -4.77 11.03
C GLU A 17 -14.77 -6.14 10.36
N GLN A 18 -13.80 -7.04 10.48
CA GLN A 18 -13.85 -8.40 9.93
C GLN A 18 -14.99 -9.23 10.52
N THR A 19 -15.27 -9.05 11.82
CA THR A 19 -16.39 -9.72 12.49
C THR A 19 -17.74 -9.19 12.02
N LEU A 20 -17.84 -7.90 11.68
CA LEU A 20 -19.08 -7.28 11.20
C LEU A 20 -19.39 -7.56 9.73
N ILE A 21 -18.37 -7.77 8.88
CA ILE A 21 -18.57 -7.99 7.43
C ILE A 21 -19.58 -9.11 7.10
N PRO A 22 -19.49 -10.33 7.68
CA PRO A 22 -20.46 -11.39 7.43
C PRO A 22 -21.87 -11.02 7.87
N LEU A 23 -22.01 -10.36 9.02
CA LEU A 23 -23.30 -9.92 9.55
C LEU A 23 -23.96 -8.87 8.66
N VAL A 24 -23.20 -7.86 8.22
CA VAL A 24 -23.66 -6.84 7.27
C VAL A 24 -24.09 -7.49 5.95
N THR A 25 -23.33 -8.48 5.48
CA THR A 25 -23.65 -9.20 4.23
C THR A 25 -24.96 -9.99 4.36
N GLN A 26 -25.15 -10.74 5.45
CA GLN A 26 -26.36 -11.51 5.71
C GLN A 26 -27.59 -10.60 5.88
N ILE A 27 -27.45 -9.51 6.64
CA ILE A 27 -28.50 -8.50 6.81
C ILE A 27 -28.86 -7.85 5.47
N THR A 28 -27.86 -7.50 4.65
CA THR A 28 -28.09 -6.87 3.34
C THR A 28 -28.86 -7.80 2.41
N THR A 29 -28.53 -9.10 2.40
CA THR A 29 -29.26 -10.12 1.63
C THR A 29 -30.71 -10.27 2.11
N LEU A 30 -30.92 -10.28 3.43
CA LEU A 30 -32.24 -10.41 4.05
C LEU A 30 -33.13 -9.19 3.75
N VAL A 31 -32.55 -7.99 3.77
CA VAL A 31 -33.23 -6.71 3.49
C VAL A 31 -33.52 -6.51 1.99
N ASN A 32 -32.63 -6.96 1.11
CA ASN A 32 -32.73 -6.77 -0.34
C ASN A 32 -33.40 -7.92 -1.08
N HIS A 33 -34.05 -8.86 -0.38
CA HIS A 33 -34.68 -10.00 -1.01
C HIS A 33 -35.85 -9.56 -1.93
N LYS A 34 -35.87 -10.05 -3.19
CA LYS A 34 -36.86 -9.66 -4.22
C LYS A 34 -38.29 -10.05 -3.81
N ASP A 35 -39.25 -9.15 -4.02
CA ASP A 35 -40.67 -9.36 -3.64
C ASP A 35 -41.33 -10.60 -4.29
N HIS A 36 -40.79 -11.10 -5.40
CA HIS A 36 -41.25 -12.33 -6.05
C HIS A 36 -41.03 -13.61 -5.21
N CYS A 37 -40.04 -13.63 -4.31
CA CYS A 37 -39.74 -14.80 -3.49
C CYS A 37 -40.76 -15.00 -2.34
N LYS A 38 -41.44 -13.92 -1.94
CA LYS A 38 -42.48 -13.93 -0.89
C LYS A 38 -43.77 -14.66 -1.33
N LYS A 39 -43.95 -14.85 -2.65
CA LYS A 39 -45.14 -15.50 -3.24
C LYS A 39 -45.02 -17.03 -3.29
N SER A 40 -43.80 -17.60 -3.25
CA SER A 40 -43.56 -19.04 -3.30
C SER A 40 -43.45 -19.65 -1.90
N GLU A 41 -44.11 -20.78 -1.66
CA GLU A 41 -44.02 -21.56 -0.40
C GLU A 41 -42.56 -21.92 -0.04
N LYS A 42 -41.74 -22.21 -1.05
CA LYS A 42 -40.30 -22.52 -0.87
C LYS A 42 -39.51 -21.29 -0.40
N GLY A 43 -39.89 -20.10 -0.86
CA GLY A 43 -39.30 -18.83 -0.45
C GLY A 43 -39.71 -18.41 0.97
N ARG A 44 -40.98 -18.59 1.35
CA ARG A 44 -41.45 -18.35 2.73
C ARG A 44 -40.77 -19.26 3.75
N ARG A 45 -40.53 -20.53 3.41
CA ARG A 45 -39.78 -21.46 4.26
C ARG A 45 -38.33 -21.03 4.47
N ALA A 46 -37.63 -20.64 3.40
CA ALA A 46 -36.25 -20.18 3.48
C ALA A 46 -36.10 -18.91 4.35
N ILE A 47 -37.03 -17.96 4.25
CA ILE A 47 -37.02 -16.73 5.06
C ILE A 47 -37.17 -17.04 6.56
N ARG A 48 -38.06 -17.98 6.91
CA ARG A 48 -38.26 -18.42 8.30
C ARG A 48 -37.00 -19.09 8.86
N GLU A 49 -36.39 -19.96 8.06
CA GLU A 49 -35.15 -20.64 8.44
C GLU A 49 -34.00 -19.65 8.67
N VAL A 50 -33.86 -18.65 7.79
CA VAL A 50 -32.87 -17.57 7.96
C VAL A 50 -33.13 -16.76 9.24
N GLY A 51 -34.38 -16.40 9.54
CA GLY A 51 -34.72 -15.66 10.76
C GLY A 51 -34.38 -16.41 12.04
N GLU A 52 -34.61 -17.73 12.05
CA GLU A 52 -34.25 -18.60 13.16
C GLU A 52 -32.73 -18.80 13.29
N ILE A 53 -32.02 -18.93 12.17
CA ILE A 53 -30.55 -18.96 12.13
C ILE A 53 -29.97 -17.68 12.73
N VAL A 54 -30.49 -16.51 12.32
CA VAL A 54 -30.04 -15.20 12.85
C VAL A 54 -30.28 -15.12 14.35
N LYS A 55 -31.47 -15.48 14.84
CA LYS A 55 -31.77 -15.49 16.28
C LYS A 55 -30.81 -16.39 17.06
N ASN A 56 -30.57 -17.61 16.58
CA ASN A 56 -29.67 -18.55 17.25
C ASN A 56 -28.20 -18.09 17.23
N ALA A 57 -27.76 -17.45 16.14
CA ALA A 57 -26.43 -16.84 16.08
C ALA A 57 -26.28 -15.69 17.08
N VAL A 58 -27.30 -14.83 17.20
CA VAL A 58 -27.32 -13.72 18.16
C VAL A 58 -27.32 -14.23 19.60
N LEU A 59 -28.07 -15.29 19.92
CA LEU A 59 -28.07 -15.88 21.27
C LEU A 59 -26.68 -16.43 21.65
N LYS A 60 -25.99 -17.10 20.73
CA LYS A 60 -24.60 -17.57 20.95
C LYS A 60 -23.66 -16.38 21.18
N PHE A 61 -23.77 -15.33 20.36
CA PHE A 61 -22.98 -14.11 20.51
C PHE A 61 -23.22 -13.41 21.86
N VAL A 62 -24.48 -13.27 22.27
CA VAL A 62 -24.88 -12.70 23.57
C VAL A 62 -24.35 -13.53 24.73
N THR A 63 -24.37 -14.85 24.64
CA THR A 63 -23.83 -15.73 25.69
C THR A 63 -22.34 -15.45 25.93
N VAL A 64 -21.57 -15.24 24.85
CA VAL A 64 -20.15 -14.85 24.95
C VAL A 64 -20.00 -13.45 25.56
N GLY A 65 -20.81 -12.48 25.13
CA GLY A 65 -20.80 -11.13 25.69
C GLY A 65 -21.15 -11.08 27.19
N GLU A 66 -22.13 -11.87 27.64
CA GLU A 66 -22.50 -12.00 29.04
C GLU A 66 -21.40 -12.67 29.87
N GLN A 67 -20.66 -13.63 29.29
CA GLN A 67 -19.50 -14.23 29.95
C GLN A 67 -18.37 -13.21 30.13
N ILE A 68 -18.06 -12.44 29.07
CA ILE A 68 -17.09 -11.34 29.14
C ILE A 68 -17.50 -10.31 30.20
N ALA A 69 -18.79 -10.01 30.31
CA ALA A 69 -19.33 -9.09 31.33
C ALA A 69 -19.13 -9.60 32.76
N LYS A 70 -19.13 -10.92 33.00
CA LYS A 70 -18.85 -11.49 34.33
C LYS A 70 -17.37 -11.37 34.70
N GLU A 71 -16.49 -11.46 33.71
CA GLU A 71 -15.04 -11.39 33.90
C GLU A 71 -14.54 -9.94 34.04
N ASN A 72 -15.33 -8.94 33.62
CA ASN A 72 -14.93 -7.53 33.58
C ASN A 72 -16.00 -6.62 34.21
N GLU A 73 -15.91 -6.43 35.54
CA GLU A 73 -16.92 -5.68 36.33
C GLU A 73 -17.12 -4.23 35.86
N ASP A 74 -16.05 -3.59 35.37
CA ASP A 74 -16.02 -2.18 34.99
C ASP A 74 -16.80 -1.88 33.70
N VAL A 75 -16.98 -2.86 32.83
CA VAL A 75 -17.79 -2.76 31.60
C VAL A 75 -19.06 -3.61 31.65
N ALA A 76 -19.29 -4.35 32.75
CA ALA A 76 -20.34 -5.33 32.86
C ALA A 76 -21.74 -4.75 32.61
N ALA A 77 -22.01 -3.54 33.11
CA ALA A 77 -23.31 -2.87 32.94
C ALA A 77 -23.57 -2.53 31.46
N GLU A 78 -22.63 -1.87 30.80
CA GLU A 78 -22.73 -1.48 29.39
C GLU A 78 -22.78 -2.70 28.47
N MET A 79 -21.99 -3.74 28.76
CA MET A 79 -21.96 -4.98 27.99
C MET A 79 -23.30 -5.72 28.05
N LYS A 80 -23.89 -5.83 29.26
CA LYS A 80 -25.20 -6.47 29.45
C LYS A 80 -26.31 -5.72 28.73
N GLU A 81 -26.31 -4.39 28.79
CA GLU A 81 -27.28 -3.57 28.07
C GLU A 81 -27.19 -3.79 26.55
N ALA A 82 -25.99 -3.79 25.99
CA ALA A 82 -25.77 -4.01 24.56
C ALA A 82 -26.18 -5.44 24.12
N CYS A 83 -25.90 -6.43 24.97
CA CYS A 83 -26.31 -7.82 24.76
C CYS A 83 -27.83 -7.98 24.77
N GLU A 84 -28.53 -7.35 25.71
CA GLU A 84 -30.00 -7.37 25.78
C GLU A 84 -30.64 -6.70 24.56
N GLU A 85 -30.07 -5.61 24.06
CA GLU A 85 -30.52 -4.98 22.82
C GLU A 85 -30.31 -5.88 21.59
N ALA A 86 -29.17 -6.56 21.51
CA ALA A 86 -28.90 -7.50 20.41
C ALA A 86 -29.91 -8.65 20.43
N LYS A 87 -30.17 -9.22 21.62
CA LYS A 87 -31.15 -10.29 21.83
C LYS A 87 -32.56 -9.87 21.39
N LYS A 88 -33.04 -8.70 21.84
CA LYS A 88 -34.33 -8.15 21.42
C LYS A 88 -34.42 -7.93 19.92
N ALA A 89 -33.36 -7.41 19.29
CA ALA A 89 -33.33 -7.21 17.85
C ALA A 89 -33.39 -8.54 17.07
N GLY A 90 -32.68 -9.57 17.54
CA GLY A 90 -32.74 -10.93 16.99
C GLY A 90 -34.14 -11.56 17.10
N GLU A 91 -34.82 -11.37 18.24
CA GLU A 91 -36.21 -11.80 18.44
C GLU A 91 -37.18 -11.10 17.49
N VAL A 92 -37.03 -9.78 17.28
CA VAL A 92 -37.85 -9.02 16.34
C VAL A 92 -37.67 -9.53 14.91
N ILE A 93 -36.44 -9.85 14.48
CA ILE A 93 -36.17 -10.42 13.14
C ILE A 93 -36.83 -11.80 13.00
N SER A 94 -36.69 -12.68 14.00
CA SER A 94 -37.32 -14.01 14.01
C SER A 94 -38.86 -13.91 13.94
N ARG A 95 -39.46 -12.96 14.67
CA ARG A 95 -40.92 -12.72 14.62
C ARG A 95 -41.36 -12.22 13.24
N LEU A 96 -40.70 -11.19 12.71
CA LEU A 96 -41.02 -10.63 11.40
C LEU A 96 -40.90 -11.66 10.27
N THR A 97 -39.88 -12.53 10.32
CA THR A 97 -39.71 -13.61 9.33
C THR A 97 -40.72 -14.75 9.49
N SER A 98 -41.28 -14.95 10.69
CA SER A 98 -42.31 -15.95 10.97
C SER A 98 -43.71 -15.47 10.59
N GLU A 99 -44.05 -14.21 10.88
CA GLU A 99 -45.36 -13.60 10.59
C GLU A 99 -45.55 -13.37 9.08
N THR A 100 -44.54 -12.87 8.36
CA THR A 100 -44.57 -12.73 6.89
C THR A 100 -44.74 -14.09 6.18
N ALA A 101 -44.42 -15.22 6.84
CA ALA A 101 -44.64 -16.56 6.29
C ALA A 101 -46.07 -17.10 6.47
N MET A 102 -46.91 -16.44 7.29
CA MET A 102 -48.27 -16.87 7.64
C MET A 102 -49.39 -16.08 6.92
N ALA A 103 -49.08 -14.99 6.21
CA ALA A 103 -50.09 -14.23 5.47
C ALA A 103 -50.63 -15.06 4.27
N PRO A 104 -51.92 -15.42 4.23
CA PRO A 104 -52.54 -16.05 3.07
C PRO A 104 -52.59 -15.04 1.92
N ALA A 105 -52.34 -15.50 0.69
CA ALA A 105 -52.65 -14.74 -0.52
C ALA A 105 -54.17 -14.64 -0.68
N THR A 106 -54.82 -13.78 0.09
CA THR A 106 -56.23 -13.45 -0.09
C THR A 106 -56.36 -11.94 -0.03
N THR A 107 -56.22 -11.29 -1.18
CA THR A 107 -57.28 -10.55 -1.89
C THR A 107 -56.66 -9.62 -2.93
N ASP A 108 -57.17 -9.70 -4.16
CA ASP A 108 -56.91 -8.81 -5.32
C ASP A 108 -57.42 -7.38 -5.10
N LYS A 109 -57.02 -6.71 -4.02
CA LYS A 109 -57.27 -5.28 -3.87
C LYS A 109 -55.98 -4.53 -3.61
N ASP A 110 -55.60 -3.85 -4.68
CA ASP A 110 -54.88 -2.59 -4.75
C ASP A 110 -55.28 -1.65 -3.60
N ASP A 111 -54.63 -1.80 -2.45
CA ASP A 111 -54.49 -0.78 -1.41
C ASP A 111 -53.20 -1.12 -0.63
N GLY A 112 -52.14 -0.37 -0.92
CA GLY A 112 -50.80 -0.62 -0.39
C GLY A 112 -50.75 -0.58 1.13
N ILE A 113 -50.49 -1.73 1.76
CA ILE A 113 -49.96 -1.82 3.13
C ILE A 113 -48.46 -1.52 3.05
N PRO A 114 -47.97 -0.33 3.43
CA PRO A 114 -46.59 0.04 3.19
C PRO A 114 -45.81 -0.04 4.50
N PHE A 115 -45.48 -1.22 5.07
CA PHE A 115 -44.48 -1.22 6.18
C PHE A 115 -43.71 -2.50 6.60
N GLU A 116 -43.77 -3.68 5.95
CA GLU A 116 -42.96 -4.83 6.46
C GLU A 116 -41.46 -4.72 6.14
N LYS A 117 -41.10 -4.19 4.97
CA LYS A 117 -39.69 -3.94 4.59
C LYS A 117 -39.04 -2.92 5.54
N THR A 118 -39.78 -1.88 5.93
CA THR A 118 -39.28 -0.84 6.82
C THR A 118 -39.10 -1.35 8.25
N ALA A 119 -40.00 -2.23 8.73
CA ALA A 119 -39.85 -2.90 10.02
C ALA A 119 -38.63 -3.84 10.04
N MET A 120 -38.42 -4.64 8.98
CA MET A 120 -37.25 -5.51 8.85
C MET A 120 -35.95 -4.72 8.78
N VAL A 121 -35.90 -3.64 7.99
CA VAL A 121 -34.75 -2.73 7.90
C VAL A 121 -34.44 -2.11 9.27
N ARG A 122 -35.46 -1.70 10.03
CA ARG A 122 -35.29 -1.14 11.37
C ARG A 122 -34.72 -2.19 12.34
N ALA A 123 -35.27 -3.40 12.34
CA ALA A 123 -34.80 -4.49 13.18
C ALA A 123 -33.35 -4.90 12.86
N ALA A 124 -33.01 -4.97 11.58
CA ALA A 124 -31.66 -5.32 11.14
C ALA A 124 -30.64 -4.21 11.43
N ARG A 125 -31.02 -2.93 11.28
CA ARG A 125 -30.19 -1.79 11.73
C ARG A 125 -29.99 -1.80 13.25
N SER A 126 -31.04 -2.08 14.01
CA SER A 126 -30.96 -2.22 15.47
C SER A 126 -30.02 -3.34 15.88
N LEU A 127 -30.08 -4.49 15.19
CA LEU A 127 -29.19 -5.62 15.45
C LEU A 127 -27.73 -5.24 15.14
N LEU A 128 -27.48 -4.63 13.98
CA LEU A 128 -26.13 -4.20 13.59
C LEU A 128 -25.56 -3.19 14.60
N SER A 129 -26.36 -2.23 15.05
CA SER A 129 -25.97 -1.25 16.07
C SER A 129 -25.62 -1.93 17.39
N ALA A 130 -26.44 -2.86 17.88
CA ALA A 130 -26.22 -3.55 19.14
C ALA A 130 -24.98 -4.46 19.09
N VAL A 131 -24.81 -5.25 18.02
CA VAL A 131 -23.62 -6.10 17.83
C VAL A 131 -22.35 -5.25 17.72
N THR A 132 -22.40 -4.14 16.97
CA THR A 132 -21.26 -3.21 16.88
C THR A 132 -20.91 -2.66 18.26
N ARG A 133 -21.91 -2.30 19.08
CA ARG A 133 -21.68 -1.82 20.44
C ARG A 133 -21.02 -2.87 21.33
N VAL A 134 -21.48 -4.13 21.29
CA VAL A 134 -20.84 -5.25 22.01
C VAL A 134 -19.38 -5.40 21.61
N LEU A 135 -19.08 -5.37 20.32
CA LEU A 135 -17.70 -5.49 19.81
C LEU A 135 -16.81 -4.30 20.20
N ILE A 136 -17.35 -3.07 20.20
CA ILE A 136 -16.63 -1.88 20.67
C ILE A 136 -16.32 -1.97 22.17
N ILE A 137 -17.29 -2.44 22.98
CA ILE A 137 -17.06 -2.64 24.42
C ILE A 137 -15.98 -3.71 24.63
N ALA A 138 -15.99 -4.80 23.87
CA ALA A 138 -14.95 -5.83 23.93
C ALA A 138 -13.56 -5.27 23.54
N ASP A 139 -13.47 -4.45 22.48
CA ASP A 139 -12.23 -3.75 22.10
C ASP A 139 -11.72 -2.84 23.24
N SER A 140 -12.62 -2.15 23.93
CA SER A 140 -12.25 -1.28 25.06
C SER A 140 -11.56 -2.03 26.22
N ILE A 141 -11.88 -3.30 26.43
CA ILE A 141 -11.22 -4.16 27.43
C ILE A 141 -9.75 -4.39 27.03
N MET A 142 -9.50 -4.69 25.75
CA MET A 142 -8.15 -4.88 25.22
C MET A 142 -7.31 -3.61 25.33
N ILE A 143 -7.91 -2.45 25.05
CA ILE A 143 -7.29 -1.13 25.24
C ILE A 143 -6.94 -0.90 26.71
N LYS A 144 -7.87 -1.15 27.63
CA LYS A 144 -7.62 -1.00 29.08
C LYS A 144 -6.49 -1.91 29.57
N ARG A 145 -6.44 -3.16 29.08
CA ARG A 145 -5.35 -4.09 29.37
C ARG A 145 -4.00 -3.53 28.91
N LEU A 146 -3.91 -3.04 27.67
CA LEU A 146 -2.69 -2.42 27.16
C LEU A 146 -2.26 -1.22 28.01
N LEU A 147 -3.18 -0.32 28.35
CA LEU A 147 -2.89 0.84 29.19
C LEU A 147 -2.43 0.45 30.61
N ALA A 148 -2.95 -0.64 31.17
CA ALA A 148 -2.50 -1.15 32.46
C ALA A 148 -1.04 -1.66 32.39
N VAL A 149 -0.67 -2.37 31.32
CA VAL A 149 0.71 -2.83 31.11
C VAL A 149 1.66 -1.66 30.87
N VAL A 150 1.27 -0.68 30.03
CA VAL A 150 2.00 0.58 29.81
C VAL A 150 2.28 1.29 31.13
N LYS A 151 1.27 1.43 31.99
CA LYS A 151 1.42 2.06 33.32
C LYS A 151 2.40 1.31 34.21
N LYS A 152 2.35 -0.02 34.25
CA LYS A 152 3.30 -0.83 35.03
C LYS A 152 4.74 -0.60 34.56
N VAL A 153 4.97 -0.64 33.25
CA VAL A 153 6.29 -0.40 32.66
C VAL A 153 6.80 1.00 32.99
N ASP A 154 5.94 2.03 32.91
CA ASP A 154 6.29 3.41 33.25
C ASP A 154 6.71 3.56 34.72
N GLU A 155 5.91 3.02 35.65
CA GLU A 155 6.22 3.00 37.08
C GLU A 155 7.53 2.26 37.37
N ARG A 156 7.76 1.12 36.71
CA ARG A 156 8.98 0.32 36.89
C ARG A 156 10.21 1.00 36.31
N LEU A 157 10.07 1.70 35.17
CA LEU A 157 11.12 2.51 34.58
C LEU A 157 11.51 3.67 35.50
N ALA A 158 10.53 4.34 36.13
CA ALA A 158 10.80 5.39 37.12
C ALA A 158 11.55 4.85 38.34
N ASN A 159 11.19 3.66 38.83
CA ASN A 159 11.93 3.01 39.92
C ASN A 159 13.39 2.74 39.55
N LEU A 160 13.65 2.25 38.33
CA LEU A 160 15.01 1.97 37.83
C LEU A 160 15.93 3.19 37.83
N GLU A 161 15.38 4.38 37.57
CA GLU A 161 16.14 5.63 37.49
C GLU A 161 16.77 6.02 38.83
N THR A 162 16.11 5.64 39.94
CA THR A 162 16.54 5.97 41.31
C THR A 162 17.53 4.97 41.90
N VAL A 163 17.74 3.81 41.25
CA VAL A 163 18.57 2.74 41.79
C VAL A 163 20.04 3.15 41.81
N ASN A 164 20.69 2.99 42.98
CA ASN A 164 22.10 3.33 43.20
C ASN A 164 22.98 2.11 43.55
N SER A 165 22.39 0.91 43.62
CA SER A 165 23.08 -0.33 43.96
C SER A 165 22.98 -1.35 42.83
N PHE A 166 24.09 -2.06 42.55
CA PHE A 166 24.11 -3.07 41.48
C PHE A 166 23.18 -4.25 41.75
N THR A 167 23.07 -4.72 43.00
CA THR A 167 22.21 -5.84 43.37
C THR A 167 20.73 -5.50 43.17
N GLU A 168 20.33 -4.32 43.65
CA GLU A 168 18.97 -3.81 43.46
C GLU A 168 18.69 -3.59 41.97
N PHE A 169 19.65 -3.05 41.23
CA PHE A 169 19.50 -2.81 39.80
C PHE A 169 19.22 -4.11 39.03
N VAL A 170 19.95 -5.19 39.31
CA VAL A 170 19.71 -6.49 38.66
C VAL A 170 18.30 -7.02 38.95
N GLN A 171 17.83 -6.89 40.19
CA GLN A 171 16.48 -7.33 40.57
C GLN A 171 15.39 -6.50 39.88
N THR A 172 15.47 -5.17 39.97
CA THR A 172 14.48 -4.26 39.39
C THR A 172 14.51 -4.34 37.86
N PHE A 173 15.69 -4.47 37.24
CA PHE A 173 15.81 -4.60 35.78
C PHE A 173 15.26 -5.93 35.27
N SER A 174 15.40 -7.02 36.04
CA SER A 174 14.77 -8.30 35.67
C SER A 174 13.24 -8.21 35.69
N GLN A 175 12.65 -7.48 36.63
CA GLN A 175 11.20 -7.25 36.69
C GLN A 175 10.75 -6.36 35.53
N PHE A 176 11.44 -5.25 35.30
CA PHE A 176 11.24 -4.37 34.15
C PHE A 176 11.28 -5.14 32.83
N GLY A 177 12.27 -6.01 32.64
CA GLY A 177 12.40 -6.82 31.44
C GLY A 177 11.20 -7.76 31.21
N ALA A 178 10.63 -8.32 32.27
CA ALA A 178 9.42 -9.17 32.16
C ALA A 178 8.18 -8.35 31.76
N GLU A 179 8.00 -7.18 32.36
CA GLU A 179 6.90 -6.26 32.03
C GLU A 179 7.04 -5.70 30.59
N MET A 180 8.27 -5.42 30.16
CA MET A 180 8.58 -5.04 28.77
C MET A 180 8.23 -6.14 27.76
N VAL A 181 8.42 -7.42 28.12
CA VAL A 181 8.02 -8.54 27.27
C VAL A 181 6.51 -8.60 27.10
N GLU A 182 5.77 -8.47 28.20
CA GLU A 182 4.31 -8.39 28.16
C GLU A 182 3.85 -7.19 27.31
N LEU A 183 4.45 -6.01 27.50
CA LEU A 183 4.14 -4.82 26.70
C LEU A 183 4.39 -5.06 25.21
N ALA A 184 5.51 -5.69 24.84
CA ALA A 184 5.83 -5.96 23.44
C ALA A 184 4.79 -6.85 22.75
N HIS A 185 4.24 -7.86 23.44
CA HIS A 185 3.17 -8.70 22.92
C HIS A 185 1.86 -7.93 22.77
N VAL A 186 1.37 -7.32 23.85
CA VAL A 186 0.05 -6.66 23.83
C VAL A 186 0.04 -5.44 22.89
N SER A 187 1.12 -4.67 22.86
CA SER A 187 1.24 -3.55 21.90
C SER A 187 1.39 -4.03 20.46
N GLY A 188 1.95 -5.22 20.22
CA GLY A 188 2.05 -5.82 18.89
C GLY A 188 0.75 -6.34 18.34
N ASP A 189 -0.03 -7.02 19.18
CA ASP A 189 -1.39 -7.43 18.85
C ASP A 189 -2.22 -6.19 18.49
N ARG A 190 -2.13 -5.12 19.31
CA ARG A 190 -2.82 -3.87 19.02
C ARG A 190 -2.34 -3.21 17.72
N GLN A 191 -1.03 -3.12 17.49
CA GLN A 191 -0.47 -2.58 16.25
C GLN A 191 -1.06 -3.26 15.01
N ASN A 192 -1.12 -4.60 15.02
CA ASN A 192 -1.62 -5.37 13.88
C ASN A 192 -3.12 -5.18 13.67
N ASP A 193 -3.87 -5.01 14.76
CA ASP A 193 -5.31 -4.85 14.74
C ASP A 193 -5.77 -3.42 14.42
N LEU A 194 -4.93 -2.39 14.61
CA LEU A 194 -5.25 -1.01 14.24
C LEU A 194 -5.59 -0.89 12.75
N LYS A 195 -6.71 -0.20 12.46
CA LYS A 195 -7.17 0.09 11.10
C LYS A 195 -6.45 1.28 10.47
N ASP A 196 -6.15 2.31 11.26
CA ASP A 196 -5.44 3.50 10.77
C ASP A 196 -3.94 3.19 10.58
N ASP A 197 -3.48 3.33 9.34
CA ASP A 197 -2.10 3.08 8.96
C ASP A 197 -1.11 4.06 9.61
N VAL A 198 -1.55 5.28 9.92
CA VAL A 198 -0.76 6.31 10.63
C VAL A 198 -0.54 5.89 12.07
N LEU A 199 -1.61 5.61 12.82
CA LEU A 199 -1.53 5.15 14.20
C LEU A 199 -0.72 3.84 14.32
N ARG A 200 -0.88 2.95 13.34
CA ARG A 200 -0.09 1.71 13.26
C ARG A 200 1.40 1.99 13.07
N ALA A 201 1.77 2.97 12.24
CA ALA A 201 3.16 3.35 12.02
C ALA A 201 3.77 4.01 13.27
N GLU A 202 3.03 4.86 13.96
CA GLU A 202 3.46 5.48 15.22
C GLU A 202 3.67 4.44 16.32
N MET A 203 2.74 3.50 16.48
CA MET A 203 2.88 2.36 17.40
C MET A 203 4.13 1.54 17.06
N CYS A 204 4.36 1.25 15.77
CA CYS A 204 5.54 0.52 15.31
C CYS A 204 6.85 1.24 15.67
N CYS A 205 6.91 2.56 15.42
CA CYS A 205 8.07 3.38 15.74
C CYS A 205 8.36 3.39 17.25
N ALA A 206 7.33 3.61 18.08
CA ALA A 206 7.48 3.63 19.52
C ALA A 206 7.94 2.26 20.08
N ARG A 207 7.39 1.16 19.56
CA ARG A 207 7.82 -0.20 19.93
C ARG A 207 9.28 -0.45 19.56
N SER A 208 9.71 -0.04 18.36
CA SER A 208 11.11 -0.16 17.92
C SER A 208 12.08 0.62 18.83
N VAL A 209 11.70 1.82 19.27
CA VAL A 209 12.49 2.61 20.22
C VAL A 209 12.63 1.88 21.55
N LEU A 210 11.56 1.30 22.10
CA LEU A 210 11.61 0.56 23.36
C LEU A 210 12.47 -0.70 23.28
N GLU A 211 12.36 -1.46 22.20
CA GLU A 211 13.15 -2.66 21.95
C GLU A 211 14.66 -2.35 21.97
N LYS A 212 15.08 -1.38 21.14
CA LYS A 212 16.48 -0.94 21.05
C LYS A 212 16.98 -0.32 22.35
N SER A 213 16.14 0.45 23.03
CA SER A 213 16.50 1.14 24.27
C SER A 213 16.66 0.21 25.47
N THR A 214 16.05 -0.98 25.46
CA THR A 214 16.12 -1.91 26.60
C THR A 214 17.57 -2.36 26.87
N MET A 215 18.34 -2.69 25.82
CA MET A 215 19.74 -3.08 25.98
C MET A 215 20.64 -1.88 26.30
N MET A 216 20.39 -0.72 25.68
CA MET A 216 21.11 0.51 25.99
C MET A 216 20.91 0.94 27.44
N LEU A 217 19.71 0.76 27.99
CA LEU A 217 19.40 1.08 29.39
C LEU A 217 20.23 0.20 30.34
N LEU A 218 20.37 -1.09 30.01
CA LEU A 218 21.17 -2.03 30.78
C LEU A 218 22.64 -1.58 30.84
N THR A 219 23.25 -1.31 29.69
CA THR A 219 24.68 -0.98 29.62
C THR A 219 24.98 0.39 30.18
N THR A 220 24.14 1.40 29.91
CA THR A 220 24.33 2.76 30.45
C THR A 220 24.17 2.78 31.97
N SER A 221 23.17 2.08 32.52
CA SER A 221 22.96 2.00 33.96
C SER A 221 24.11 1.28 34.67
N LYS A 222 24.60 0.16 34.12
CA LYS A 222 25.82 -0.51 34.62
C LYS A 222 27.04 0.40 34.58
N THR A 223 27.19 1.17 33.51
CA THR A 223 28.31 2.10 33.33
C THR A 223 28.25 3.22 34.36
N CYS A 224 27.07 3.81 34.61
CA CYS A 224 26.86 4.82 35.65
C CYS A 224 27.14 4.31 37.06
N LEU A 225 26.70 3.09 37.39
CA LEU A 225 26.97 2.47 38.69
C LEU A 225 28.47 2.17 38.87
N ARG A 226 29.18 1.82 37.79
CA ARG A 226 30.61 1.57 37.83
C ARG A 226 31.44 2.85 37.92
N HIS A 227 31.02 3.90 37.20
CA HIS A 227 31.73 5.17 37.04
C HIS A 227 30.84 6.35 37.45
N PRO A 228 30.50 6.48 38.75
CA PRO A 228 29.54 7.49 39.23
C PRO A 228 30.02 8.94 39.09
N GLY A 229 31.32 9.16 38.86
CA GLY A 229 31.90 10.48 38.58
C GLY A 229 31.82 10.92 37.12
N SER A 230 31.48 10.01 36.19
CA SER A 230 31.42 10.35 34.77
C SER A 230 30.11 11.06 34.42
N MET A 231 30.19 12.35 34.09
CA MET A 231 29.04 13.13 33.61
C MET A 231 28.54 12.63 32.25
N ALA A 232 29.44 12.15 31.38
CA ALA A 232 29.08 11.57 30.10
C ALA A 232 28.27 10.27 30.27
N ALA A 233 28.64 9.42 31.24
CA ALA A 233 27.89 8.21 31.54
C ALA A 233 26.46 8.54 32.02
N LYS A 234 26.34 9.47 32.96
CA LYS A 234 25.04 9.93 33.50
C LYS A 234 24.15 10.50 32.41
N SER A 235 24.66 11.46 31.64
CA SER A 235 23.93 12.06 30.53
C SER A 235 23.47 11.03 29.50
N ASN A 236 24.29 10.02 29.20
CA ASN A 236 23.92 8.96 28.27
C ASN A 236 22.76 8.11 28.82
N ARG A 237 22.86 7.66 30.08
CA ARG A 237 21.79 6.91 30.77
C ARG A 237 20.48 7.70 30.81
N ASP A 238 20.56 8.95 31.24
CA ASP A 238 19.38 9.81 31.39
C ASP A 238 18.71 10.07 30.02
N GLY A 239 19.51 10.18 28.94
CA GLY A 239 19.00 10.24 27.58
C GLY A 239 18.24 8.97 27.14
N VAL A 240 18.70 7.77 27.54
CA VAL A 240 17.97 6.52 27.26
C VAL A 240 16.66 6.48 28.03
N PHE A 241 16.64 6.87 29.31
CA PHE A 241 15.40 6.97 30.10
C PHE A 241 14.39 7.91 29.45
N GLN A 242 14.84 9.09 29.03
CA GLN A 242 13.98 10.07 28.37
C GLN A 242 13.35 9.51 27.09
N LYS A 243 14.15 8.82 26.26
CA LYS A 243 13.66 8.18 25.03
C LYS A 243 12.62 7.08 25.29
N MET A 244 12.83 6.27 26.33
CA MET A 244 11.86 5.25 26.70
C MET A 244 10.55 5.86 27.21
N LYS A 245 10.61 6.92 28.02
CA LYS A 245 9.42 7.65 28.49
C LYS A 245 8.61 8.25 27.32
N GLU A 246 9.29 8.87 26.35
CA GLU A 246 8.67 9.40 25.13
C GLU A 246 7.95 8.30 24.33
N ALA A 247 8.57 7.12 24.18
CA ALA A 247 7.99 6.01 23.45
C ALA A 247 6.80 5.38 24.20
N ILE A 248 6.86 5.23 25.53
CA ILE A 248 5.75 4.77 26.36
C ILE A 248 4.56 5.72 26.25
N GLU A 249 4.79 7.04 26.33
CA GLU A 249 3.73 8.03 26.17
C GLU A 249 3.15 8.01 24.75
N THR A 250 3.96 7.79 23.72
CA THR A 250 3.47 7.60 22.34
C THR A 250 2.55 6.37 22.24
N ILE A 251 2.93 5.22 22.79
CA ILE A 251 2.08 4.02 22.82
C ILE A 251 0.76 4.32 23.51
N LYS A 252 0.79 5.02 24.64
CA LYS A 252 -0.40 5.43 25.39
C LYS A 252 -1.31 6.35 24.59
N LEU A 253 -0.77 7.37 23.94
CA LEU A 253 -1.52 8.33 23.12
C LEU A 253 -2.19 7.66 21.92
N VAL A 254 -1.47 6.77 21.22
CA VAL A 254 -2.00 5.98 20.10
C VAL A 254 -3.10 5.03 20.59
N THR A 255 -2.90 4.40 21.76
CA THR A 255 -3.88 3.47 22.35
C THR A 255 -5.17 4.17 22.78
N GLU A 256 -5.07 5.37 23.35
CA GLU A 256 -6.22 6.18 23.76
C GLU A 256 -6.86 6.96 22.60
N ASP A 257 -6.29 6.91 21.39
CA ASP A 257 -6.68 7.73 20.23
C ASP A 257 -6.70 9.24 20.54
N LYS A 258 -5.84 9.67 21.47
CA LYS A 258 -5.63 11.08 21.81
C LYS A 258 -4.54 11.71 20.96
N HIS A 259 -4.06 11.01 19.93
CA HIS A 259 -3.14 11.59 18.98
C HIS A 259 -3.91 12.68 18.21
N LYS A 260 -3.87 13.91 18.72
CA LYS A 260 -4.28 15.08 17.96
C LYS A 260 -3.55 14.98 16.63
N LYS A 261 -4.28 15.08 15.51
CA LYS A 261 -3.67 15.40 14.22
C LYS A 261 -2.77 16.60 14.51
N ARG A 262 -1.45 16.40 14.55
CA ARG A 262 -0.51 17.48 14.86
C ARG A 262 -0.77 18.56 13.82
N GLU A 263 -1.37 19.68 14.24
CA GLU A 263 -1.78 20.77 13.33
C GLU A 263 -0.55 21.39 12.64
N ASN A 264 0.63 21.29 13.25
CA ASN A 264 1.91 21.45 12.58
C ASN A 264 2.36 20.11 11.98
N LYS A 265 1.94 19.83 10.74
CA LYS A 265 2.56 18.79 9.93
C LYS A 265 3.89 19.33 9.41
N ASP A 266 4.99 18.64 9.74
CA ASP A 266 6.26 18.88 9.06
C ASP A 266 6.05 18.80 7.54
N PRO A 267 6.73 19.66 6.75
CA PRO A 267 6.53 19.74 5.31
C PRO A 267 6.74 18.38 4.66
N CYS A 268 5.83 17.97 3.78
CA CYS A 268 5.95 16.72 3.01
C CYS A 268 5.56 16.95 1.57
N PHE A 269 6.54 17.47 0.81
CA PHE A 269 6.41 17.86 -0.59
C PHE A 269 5.55 16.91 -1.43
N ALA A 270 5.78 15.60 -1.41
CA ALA A 270 5.04 14.66 -2.26
C ALA A 270 3.55 14.54 -1.91
N MET A 271 3.19 14.64 -0.63
CA MET A 271 1.78 14.64 -0.19
C MET A 271 1.14 16.01 -0.44
N ASP A 272 1.86 17.08 -0.14
CA ASP A 272 1.41 18.45 -0.34
C ASP A 272 1.20 18.75 -1.82
N LEU A 273 2.07 18.24 -2.70
CA LEU A 273 1.92 18.31 -4.15
C LEU A 273 0.68 17.57 -4.64
N LYS A 274 0.38 16.40 -4.07
CA LYS A 274 -0.86 15.67 -4.38
C LYS A 274 -2.09 16.44 -3.91
N HIS A 275 -2.03 17.09 -2.74
CA HIS A 275 -3.11 17.96 -2.27
C HIS A 275 -3.29 19.16 -3.20
N PHE A 276 -2.21 19.79 -3.66
CA PHE A 276 -2.22 20.86 -4.64
C PHE A 276 -2.83 20.43 -5.98
N GLU A 277 -2.45 19.25 -6.50
CA GLU A 277 -3.02 18.67 -7.73
C GLU A 277 -4.54 18.45 -7.60
N ASN A 278 -5.01 18.00 -6.43
CA ASN A 278 -6.45 17.87 -6.15
C ASN A 278 -7.14 19.23 -6.06
N SER A 279 -6.53 20.23 -5.39
CA SER A 279 -7.06 21.60 -5.32
C SER A 279 -7.14 22.25 -6.70
N LEU A 280 -6.16 21.98 -7.58
CA LEU A 280 -6.18 22.41 -8.98
C LEU A 280 -7.35 21.77 -9.74
N GLU A 281 -7.61 20.47 -9.56
CA GLU A 281 -8.78 19.81 -10.14
C GLU A 281 -10.11 20.34 -9.60
N GLU A 282 -10.18 20.65 -8.31
CA GLU A 282 -11.36 21.24 -7.67
C GLU A 282 -11.61 22.64 -8.24
N PHE A 283 -10.57 23.47 -8.35
CA PHE A 283 -10.64 24.77 -8.99
C PHE A 283 -11.06 24.68 -10.46
N ARG A 284 -10.52 23.73 -11.22
CA ARG A 284 -10.92 23.48 -12.62
C ARG A 284 -12.41 23.17 -12.78
N LYS A 285 -13.00 22.48 -11.82
CA LYS A 285 -14.44 22.11 -11.81
C LYS A 285 -15.31 23.18 -11.14
N SER A 286 -14.70 24.16 -10.48
CA SER A 286 -15.40 25.19 -9.71
C SER A 286 -16.03 26.25 -10.62
N SER A 287 -17.11 26.88 -10.15
CA SER A 287 -17.72 28.01 -10.85
C SER A 287 -16.90 29.29 -10.63
N PRO A 288 -16.92 30.26 -11.56
CA PRO A 288 -16.10 31.50 -11.51
C PRO A 288 -16.25 32.37 -10.24
N GLY A 289 -17.23 32.10 -9.37
CA GLY A 289 -17.47 32.80 -8.10
C GLY A 289 -17.09 32.03 -6.83
N GLN A 290 -16.51 30.83 -6.92
CA GLN A 290 -16.08 30.07 -5.74
C GLN A 290 -14.69 30.51 -5.23
N THR A 291 -14.67 31.55 -4.40
CA THR A 291 -13.45 32.12 -3.81
C THR A 291 -12.66 31.11 -2.95
N GLU A 292 -13.33 30.14 -2.33
CA GLU A 292 -12.68 29.14 -1.47
C GLU A 292 -11.75 28.20 -2.25
N ALA A 293 -12.16 27.74 -3.43
CA ALA A 293 -11.33 26.88 -4.28
C ALA A 293 -10.09 27.63 -4.80
N LYS A 294 -10.26 28.92 -5.14
CA LYS A 294 -9.18 29.82 -5.53
C LYS A 294 -8.15 30.01 -4.39
N ILE A 295 -8.62 30.28 -3.16
CA ILE A 295 -7.75 30.42 -1.99
C ILE A 295 -6.98 29.14 -1.71
N LYS A 296 -7.64 27.97 -1.76
CA LYS A 296 -6.98 26.66 -1.56
C LYS A 296 -5.93 26.38 -2.63
N PHE A 297 -6.18 26.81 -3.86
CA PHE A 297 -5.22 26.68 -4.96
C PHE A 297 -3.99 27.57 -4.76
N GLU A 298 -4.17 28.83 -4.39
CA GLU A 298 -3.10 29.79 -4.07
C GLU A 298 -2.24 29.33 -2.89
N GLN A 299 -2.89 28.98 -1.77
CA GLN A 299 -2.22 28.45 -0.58
C GLN A 299 -1.50 27.14 -0.86
N GLY A 300 -2.05 26.32 -1.75
CA GLY A 300 -1.42 25.09 -2.21
C GLY A 300 -0.08 25.35 -2.88
N LEU A 301 -0.01 26.26 -3.87
CA LEU A 301 1.27 26.58 -4.52
C LEU A 301 2.26 27.23 -3.56
N GLU A 302 1.81 28.16 -2.71
CA GLU A 302 2.68 28.79 -1.69
C GLU A 302 3.33 27.72 -0.80
N LYS A 303 2.56 26.72 -0.38
CA LYS A 303 3.08 25.58 0.37
C LYS A 303 4.11 24.77 -0.43
N ILE A 304 3.84 24.46 -1.70
CA ILE A 304 4.81 23.75 -2.56
C ILE A 304 6.12 24.53 -2.69
N LEU A 305 6.05 25.86 -2.85
CA LEU A 305 7.23 26.70 -2.97
C LEU A 305 8.10 26.69 -1.71
N LEU A 306 7.47 26.60 -0.52
CA LEU A 306 8.16 26.41 0.76
C LEU A 306 8.77 25.00 0.86
N ASP A 307 8.01 23.97 0.50
CA ASP A 307 8.44 22.57 0.60
C ASP A 307 9.62 22.23 -0.32
N VAL A 308 9.81 22.98 -1.41
CA VAL A 308 10.92 22.82 -2.36
C VAL A 308 12.21 23.48 -1.86
N GLN A 309 12.15 24.46 -0.96
CA GLN A 309 13.33 25.21 -0.49
C GLN A 309 14.46 24.33 0.07
N PRO A 310 14.22 23.27 0.87
CA PRO A 310 15.29 22.40 1.35
C PRO A 310 16.08 21.74 0.22
N PHE A 311 15.43 21.45 -0.92
CA PHE A 311 16.09 20.86 -2.08
C PHE A 311 16.91 21.89 -2.85
N ILE A 312 16.42 23.12 -2.99
CA ILE A 312 17.16 24.21 -3.65
C ILE A 312 18.41 24.59 -2.83
N ASN A 313 18.24 24.74 -1.52
CA ASN A 313 19.27 25.22 -0.60
C ASN A 313 20.28 24.14 -0.20
N SER A 314 20.00 22.88 -0.51
CA SER A 314 20.96 21.79 -0.25
C SER A 314 22.26 22.03 -1.03
N SER A 315 23.38 21.90 -0.32
CA SER A 315 24.73 22.01 -0.88
C SER A 315 25.04 20.91 -1.89
N HIS A 316 24.33 19.80 -1.80
CA HIS A 316 24.51 18.62 -2.64
C HIS A 316 23.67 18.65 -3.93
N THR A 317 22.72 19.57 -4.03
CA THR A 317 21.94 19.74 -5.26
C THR A 317 22.84 20.33 -6.35
N ARG A 318 22.98 19.61 -7.48
CA ARG A 318 23.76 20.07 -8.63
C ARG A 318 23.21 21.39 -9.16
N LYS A 319 24.10 22.27 -9.61
CA LYS A 319 23.73 23.61 -10.10
C LYS A 319 22.65 23.57 -11.20
N GLU A 320 22.81 22.69 -12.19
CA GLU A 320 21.85 22.49 -13.29
C GLU A 320 20.44 22.11 -12.79
N LYS A 321 20.38 21.19 -11.83
CA LYS A 321 19.12 20.75 -11.21
C LYS A 321 18.48 21.85 -10.37
N ARG A 322 19.30 22.60 -9.62
CA ARG A 322 18.85 23.76 -8.84
C ARG A 322 18.21 24.82 -9.74
N GLU A 323 18.89 25.20 -10.83
CA GLU A 323 18.38 26.18 -11.80
C GLU A 323 17.09 25.69 -12.47
N THR A 324 17.00 24.41 -12.82
CA THR A 324 15.78 23.80 -13.39
C THR A 324 14.61 23.89 -12.43
N ILE A 325 14.80 23.52 -11.16
CA ILE A 325 13.77 23.57 -10.12
C ILE A 325 13.29 25.01 -9.90
N ILE A 326 14.21 25.97 -9.81
CA ILE A 326 13.87 27.40 -9.67
C ILE A 326 13.03 27.88 -10.85
N ALA A 327 13.45 27.59 -12.08
CA ALA A 327 12.73 27.99 -13.29
C ALA A 327 11.32 27.39 -13.36
N LEU A 328 11.13 26.14 -12.91
CA LEU A 328 9.81 25.52 -12.82
C LEU A 328 8.92 26.23 -11.78
N CYS A 329 9.47 26.59 -10.62
CA CYS A 329 8.77 27.33 -9.58
C CYS A 329 8.34 28.74 -10.05
N GLU A 330 9.24 29.49 -10.68
CA GLU A 330 8.96 30.82 -11.23
C GLU A 330 7.87 30.76 -12.32
N ASN A 331 7.97 29.78 -13.23
CA ASN A 331 6.97 29.58 -14.28
C ASN A 331 5.59 29.22 -13.70
N ALA A 332 5.53 28.38 -12.65
CA ALA A 332 4.27 28.08 -11.97
C ALA A 332 3.64 29.33 -11.32
N GLN A 333 4.46 30.20 -10.71
CA GLN A 333 4.00 31.46 -10.12
C GLN A 333 3.47 32.43 -11.17
N ASP A 334 4.17 32.58 -12.31
CA ASP A 334 3.75 33.46 -13.41
C ASP A 334 2.42 33.00 -14.01
N ILE A 335 2.29 31.70 -14.33
CA ILE A 335 1.04 31.17 -14.89
C ILE A 335 -0.10 31.30 -13.87
N MET A 336 0.16 31.07 -12.58
CA MET A 336 -0.85 31.23 -11.54
C MET A 336 -1.31 32.68 -11.42
N LYS A 337 -0.39 33.64 -11.42
CA LYS A 337 -0.70 35.07 -11.38
C LYS A 337 -1.57 35.49 -12.57
N ASP A 338 -1.21 35.04 -13.78
CA ASP A 338 -1.99 35.24 -15.00
C ASP A 338 -3.42 34.67 -14.90
N VAL A 339 -3.56 33.47 -14.34
CA VAL A 339 -4.85 32.79 -14.14
C VAL A 339 -5.72 33.55 -13.13
N ILE A 340 -5.13 34.07 -12.06
CA ILE A 340 -5.81 34.83 -11.00
C ILE A 340 -6.27 36.20 -11.51
N GLU A 341 -5.43 36.91 -12.24
CA GLU A 341 -5.73 38.23 -12.82
C GLU A 341 -6.88 38.13 -13.82
N LYS A 342 -6.81 37.17 -14.77
CA LYS A 342 -7.87 36.91 -15.76
C LYS A 342 -9.19 36.41 -15.16
N HIS A 343 -9.16 35.82 -13.96
CA HIS A 343 -10.36 35.44 -13.21
C HIS A 343 -10.95 36.54 -12.33
N SER A 344 -10.22 37.65 -12.12
CA SER A 344 -10.69 38.80 -11.33
C SER A 344 -11.46 39.83 -12.17
N GLU A 345 -11.23 39.85 -13.48
CA GLU A 345 -11.93 40.72 -14.42
C GLU A 345 -13.29 40.10 -14.81
N ASN A 346 -14.36 40.68 -14.28
CA ASN A 346 -15.75 40.39 -14.61
C ASN A 346 -16.09 40.86 -16.06
N GLU A 347 -15.43 40.34 -17.10
CA GLU A 347 -15.84 40.65 -18.48
C GLU A 347 -17.08 39.84 -18.91
N VAL A 348 -18.13 40.60 -19.24
CA VAL A 348 -19.42 40.16 -19.77
C VAL A 348 -19.22 39.36 -21.08
N PRO A 349 -20.01 38.27 -21.32
CA PRO A 349 -19.57 37.18 -22.18
C PRO A 349 -19.92 37.40 -23.65
N ALA A 350 -18.91 37.62 -24.49
CA ALA A 350 -19.04 37.56 -25.94
C ALA A 350 -17.94 36.70 -26.60
N ARG A 351 -17.65 35.51 -26.04
CA ARG A 351 -17.04 34.32 -26.68
C ARG A 351 -16.66 33.30 -25.60
N ARG A 352 -17.65 32.51 -25.16
CA ARG A 352 -17.45 31.50 -24.10
C ARG A 352 -16.55 30.31 -24.48
N SER A 353 -16.22 30.10 -25.75
CA SER A 353 -15.36 28.97 -26.15
C SER A 353 -13.87 29.25 -25.97
N SER A 354 -13.33 30.40 -26.41
CA SER A 354 -11.88 30.60 -26.45
C SER A 354 -11.22 30.92 -25.09
N CYS A 355 -11.97 31.50 -24.14
CA CYS A 355 -11.44 31.84 -22.81
C CYS A 355 -11.41 30.61 -21.88
N ALA A 356 -12.44 29.75 -21.93
CA ALA A 356 -12.47 28.49 -21.21
C ALA A 356 -11.34 27.54 -21.66
N ASP A 357 -11.09 27.47 -22.98
CA ASP A 357 -9.98 26.72 -23.55
C ASP A 357 -8.61 27.27 -23.10
N SER A 358 -8.50 28.59 -22.89
CA SER A 358 -7.25 29.23 -22.44
C SER A 358 -6.96 29.00 -20.95
N LEU A 359 -7.96 29.01 -20.08
CA LEU A 359 -7.84 28.66 -18.67
C LEU A 359 -7.51 27.18 -18.50
N ASP A 360 -8.21 26.31 -19.24
CA ASP A 360 -7.98 24.87 -19.20
C ASP A 360 -6.54 24.54 -19.61
N LEU A 361 -6.02 25.22 -20.64
CA LEU A 361 -4.63 25.10 -21.07
C LEU A 361 -3.63 25.59 -20.01
N ALA A 362 -3.93 26.69 -19.30
CA ALA A 362 -3.08 27.20 -18.22
C ALA A 362 -3.04 26.24 -17.01
N LEU A 363 -4.18 25.69 -16.61
CA LEU A 363 -4.26 24.69 -15.53
C LEU A 363 -3.55 23.38 -15.92
N GLN A 364 -3.68 22.93 -17.16
CA GLN A 364 -2.91 21.79 -17.67
C GLN A 364 -1.40 22.04 -17.65
N ARG A 365 -0.96 23.27 -17.95
CA ARG A 365 0.47 23.65 -17.84
C ARG A 365 0.95 23.61 -16.40
N ILE A 366 0.19 24.15 -15.44
CA ILE A 366 0.53 24.08 -14.01
C ILE A 366 0.60 22.62 -13.53
N PHE A 367 -0.35 21.77 -13.95
CA PHE A 367 -0.31 20.34 -13.64
C PHE A 367 0.95 19.66 -14.20
N LYS A 368 1.33 19.98 -15.44
CA LYS A 368 2.58 19.49 -16.04
C LYS A 368 3.80 19.95 -15.24
N ILE A 369 3.87 21.23 -14.86
CA ILE A 369 4.96 21.77 -14.04
C ILE A 369 5.02 21.07 -12.68
N SER A 370 3.88 20.81 -12.03
CA SER A 370 3.80 20.00 -10.80
C SER A 370 4.44 18.62 -10.98
N SER A 371 4.10 17.92 -12.06
CA SER A 371 4.66 16.60 -12.39
C SER A 371 6.17 16.67 -12.69
N ASP A 372 6.63 17.69 -13.42
CA ASP A 372 8.03 17.87 -13.75
C ASP A 372 8.85 18.19 -12.49
N LEU A 373 8.33 19.08 -11.64
CA LEU A 373 8.92 19.42 -10.32
C LEU A 373 9.02 18.19 -9.43
N LYS A 374 7.99 17.34 -9.39
CA LYS A 374 8.01 16.06 -8.67
C LYS A 374 9.15 15.16 -9.13
N ASN A 375 9.35 15.05 -10.43
CA ASN A 375 10.41 14.21 -11.00
C ASN A 375 11.79 14.79 -10.69
N GLU A 376 11.97 16.09 -10.85
CA GLU A 376 13.24 16.76 -10.55
C GLU A 376 13.63 16.65 -9.07
N VAL A 377 12.70 16.95 -8.15
CA VAL A 377 12.91 16.79 -6.70
C VAL A 377 13.23 15.33 -6.34
N ARG A 378 12.53 14.37 -6.95
CA ARG A 378 12.80 12.94 -6.75
C ARG A 378 14.19 12.53 -7.24
N GLN A 379 14.67 13.08 -8.35
CA GLN A 379 16.02 12.81 -8.85
C GLN A 379 17.09 13.42 -7.93
N VAL A 380 16.90 14.66 -7.48
CA VAL A 380 17.79 15.29 -6.48
C VAL A 380 17.86 14.44 -5.21
N ALA A 381 16.72 13.91 -4.76
CA ALA A 381 16.68 13.02 -3.62
C ALA A 381 17.45 11.71 -3.86
N MET A 382 17.31 11.10 -5.04
CA MET A 382 18.05 9.89 -5.41
C MET A 382 19.55 10.12 -5.48
N ASP A 383 19.98 11.25 -6.06
CA ASP A 383 21.38 11.64 -6.14
C ASP A 383 21.98 11.81 -4.73
N GLN A 384 21.26 12.49 -3.83
CA GLN A 384 21.67 12.67 -2.43
C GLN A 384 21.88 11.35 -1.70
N VAL A 385 20.92 10.44 -1.86
CA VAL A 385 20.95 9.10 -1.27
C VAL A 385 22.12 8.30 -1.82
N PHE A 386 22.30 8.34 -3.15
CA PHE A 386 23.38 7.64 -3.81
C PHE A 386 24.74 8.15 -3.33
N GLU A 387 24.95 9.47 -3.26
CA GLU A 387 26.21 10.06 -2.78
C GLU A 387 26.51 9.61 -1.34
N THR A 388 25.53 9.73 -0.44
CA THR A 388 25.71 9.42 0.99
C THR A 388 26.05 7.95 1.24
N PHE A 389 25.41 7.03 0.51
CA PHE A 389 25.58 5.60 0.71
C PHE A 389 26.68 4.97 -0.16
N SER A 390 27.03 5.54 -1.32
CA SER A 390 28.02 4.96 -2.25
C SER A 390 29.45 5.15 -1.78
N HIS A 391 29.78 6.28 -1.15
CA HIS A 391 31.16 6.56 -0.75
C HIS A 391 31.60 5.83 0.53
N GLN A 392 30.69 5.12 1.22
CA GLN A 392 30.91 4.51 2.54
C GLN A 392 31.52 5.50 3.56
N GLY A 393 31.45 6.81 3.30
CA GLY A 393 32.11 7.85 4.11
C GLY A 393 31.59 7.85 5.54
N HIS A 394 30.27 7.74 5.69
CA HIS A 394 29.57 7.58 6.96
C HIS A 394 30.04 6.37 7.78
N LYS A 395 30.68 5.36 7.16
CA LYS A 395 31.19 4.17 7.85
C LYS A 395 32.59 4.36 8.44
N LYS A 396 33.31 5.44 8.10
CA LYS A 396 34.71 5.63 8.51
C LYS A 396 34.86 6.40 9.82
N SER A 397 33.97 7.34 10.11
CA SER A 397 34.04 8.17 11.32
C SER A 397 33.76 7.39 12.60
N LEU A 398 32.82 6.44 12.58
CA LEU A 398 32.45 5.64 13.75
C LEU A 398 33.60 4.72 14.23
N PRO A 399 34.29 3.95 13.37
CA PRO A 399 35.48 3.21 13.77
C PRO A 399 36.62 4.11 14.27
N ALA A 400 36.82 5.27 13.65
CA ALA A 400 37.85 6.22 14.10
C ALA A 400 37.55 6.72 15.53
N LEU A 401 36.30 7.09 15.81
CA LEU A 401 35.82 7.49 17.13
C LEU A 401 36.00 6.36 18.15
N ARG A 402 35.60 5.13 17.79
CA ARG A 402 35.76 3.94 18.64
C ARG A 402 37.23 3.68 18.98
N ASN A 403 38.12 3.72 18.00
CA ASN A 403 39.54 3.43 18.19
C ASN A 403 40.23 4.49 19.05
N ALA A 404 39.93 5.77 18.83
CA ALA A 404 40.43 6.85 19.67
C ALA A 404 39.96 6.68 21.13
N ALA A 405 38.70 6.32 21.33
CA ALA A 405 38.14 6.06 22.66
C ALA A 405 38.80 4.85 23.34
N ALA A 406 39.02 3.76 22.61
CA ALA A 406 39.61 2.53 23.15
C ALA A 406 41.06 2.71 23.65
N ILE A 407 41.83 3.60 23.02
CA ILE A 407 43.21 3.92 23.41
C ILE A 407 43.25 4.96 24.55
N GLY A 408 42.14 5.65 24.82
CA GLY A 408 42.06 6.69 25.85
C GLY A 408 42.53 8.07 25.36
N ASP A 409 42.56 8.31 24.06
CA ASP A 409 43.03 9.57 23.48
C ASP A 409 41.89 10.60 23.42
N THR A 410 41.75 11.40 24.48
CA THR A 410 40.67 12.38 24.61
C THR A 410 40.68 13.45 23.52
N THR A 411 41.86 13.85 23.02
CA THR A 411 41.98 14.89 21.99
C THR A 411 41.52 14.37 20.64
N ASN A 412 41.96 13.16 20.26
CA ASN A 412 41.51 12.54 19.03
C ASN A 412 40.03 12.12 19.08
N VAL A 413 39.48 11.81 20.27
CA VAL A 413 38.04 11.57 20.44
C VAL A 413 37.21 12.79 20.08
N GLU A 414 37.60 14.01 20.48
CA GLU A 414 36.84 15.22 20.13
C GLU A 414 36.89 15.51 18.62
N GLN A 415 38.04 15.28 17.98
CA GLN A 415 38.19 15.43 16.52
C GLN A 415 37.35 14.40 15.77
N ALA A 416 37.42 13.13 16.18
CA ALA A 416 36.64 12.04 15.59
C ALA A 416 35.14 12.22 15.84
N ALA A 417 34.73 12.74 17.01
CA ALA A 417 33.35 13.06 17.32
C ALA A 417 32.81 14.16 16.40
N THR A 418 33.62 15.18 16.08
CA THR A 418 33.23 16.22 15.13
C THR A 418 32.99 15.65 13.73
N ALA A 419 33.88 14.77 13.25
CA ALA A 419 33.71 14.09 11.97
C ALA A 419 32.45 13.20 11.96
N PHE A 420 32.22 12.45 13.05
CA PHE A 420 31.04 11.61 13.21
C PHE A 420 29.73 12.42 13.24
N MET A 421 29.71 13.58 13.90
CA MET A 421 28.56 14.49 13.88
C MET A 421 28.26 15.02 12.47
N GLN A 422 29.29 15.28 11.66
CA GLN A 422 29.09 15.69 10.27
C GLN A 422 28.48 14.56 9.44
N ASP A 423 28.94 13.32 9.64
CA ASP A 423 28.36 12.15 8.97
C ASP A 423 26.91 11.90 9.40
N ALA A 424 26.62 12.02 10.70
CA ALA A 424 25.26 11.95 11.26
C ALA A 424 24.34 13.00 10.62
N LYS A 425 24.81 14.25 10.51
CA LYS A 425 24.05 15.33 9.88
C LYS A 425 23.71 15.04 8.41
N ARG A 426 24.63 14.45 7.64
CA ARG A 426 24.33 14.03 6.26
C ARG A 426 23.26 12.95 6.21
N LEU A 427 23.27 12.01 7.17
CA LEU A 427 22.23 10.97 7.27
C LEU A 427 20.87 11.56 7.69
N GLU A 428 20.85 12.56 8.57
CA GLU A 428 19.64 13.32 8.92
C GLU A 428 19.06 14.01 7.68
N GLU A 429 19.88 14.71 6.90
CA GLU A 429 19.48 15.38 5.65
C GLU A 429 18.89 14.38 4.63
N VAL A 430 19.50 13.20 4.50
CA VAL A 430 18.96 12.12 3.67
C VAL A 430 17.59 11.64 4.19
N SER A 431 17.43 11.45 5.50
CA SER A 431 16.15 11.03 6.09
C SER A 431 15.06 12.09 5.87
N GLN A 432 15.40 13.37 6.01
CA GLN A 432 14.48 14.48 5.74
C GLN A 432 14.03 14.51 4.28
N VAL A 433 14.97 14.33 3.34
CA VAL A 433 14.67 14.20 1.92
C VAL A 433 13.75 13.01 1.66
N THR A 434 14.01 11.86 2.29
CA THR A 434 13.19 10.64 2.23
C THR A 434 11.76 10.89 2.66
N ARG A 435 11.60 11.61 3.78
CA ARG A 435 10.31 12.01 4.34
C ARG A 435 9.54 12.91 3.38
N ASN A 436 10.22 13.86 2.75
CA ASN A 436 9.62 14.83 1.84
C ASN A 436 9.14 14.22 0.52
N ILE A 437 9.82 13.18 0.01
CA ILE A 437 9.43 12.49 -1.24
C ILE A 437 8.44 11.33 -1.01
N SER A 438 8.10 11.02 0.24
CA SER A 438 7.16 9.93 0.55
C SER A 438 5.73 10.30 0.16
N SER A 439 5.08 9.43 -0.61
CA SER A 439 3.65 9.57 -0.96
C SER A 439 2.71 8.91 0.07
N ASN A 440 3.27 8.28 1.10
CA ASN A 440 2.53 7.60 2.16
C ASN A 440 2.89 8.21 3.53
N GLU A 441 1.89 8.65 4.29
CA GLU A 441 2.06 9.28 5.60
C GLU A 441 2.70 8.32 6.63
N ALA A 442 2.38 7.02 6.59
CA ALA A 442 2.99 6.00 7.46
C ALA A 442 4.51 5.87 7.22
N VAL A 443 4.93 5.94 5.95
CA VAL A 443 6.34 5.90 5.55
C VAL A 443 7.04 7.20 5.96
N SER A 444 6.35 8.35 5.85
CA SER A 444 6.84 9.65 6.30
C SER A 444 7.08 9.68 7.82
N ILE A 445 6.17 9.09 8.60
CA ILE A 445 6.32 8.93 10.07
C ILE A 445 7.53 8.08 10.40
N THR A 446 7.73 6.97 9.68
CA THR A 446 8.89 6.09 9.88
C THR A 446 10.20 6.83 9.58
N ALA A 447 10.26 7.60 8.48
CA ALA A 447 11.42 8.43 8.14
C ALA A 447 11.72 9.48 9.22
N ARG A 448 10.68 10.15 9.76
CA ARG A 448 10.82 11.10 10.87
C ARG A 448 11.41 10.43 12.11
N ASN A 449 10.89 9.26 12.48
CA ASN A 449 11.38 8.52 13.63
C ASN A 449 12.86 8.15 13.48
N ILE A 450 13.28 7.72 12.28
CA ILE A 450 14.69 7.44 11.98
C ILE A 450 15.53 8.71 12.09
N GLU A 451 15.06 9.83 11.55
CA GLU A 451 15.73 11.15 11.65
C GLU A 451 15.97 11.55 13.12
N GLU A 452 14.93 11.49 13.95
CA GLU A 452 15.02 11.79 15.39
C GLU A 452 15.96 10.81 16.13
N ASN A 453 15.93 9.54 15.76
CA ASN A 453 16.80 8.51 16.34
C ASN A 453 18.26 8.72 15.96
N ILE A 454 18.58 9.04 14.71
CA ILE A 454 19.95 9.36 14.27
C ILE A 454 20.48 10.54 15.06
N LYS A 455 19.70 11.62 15.18
CA LYS A 455 20.10 12.81 15.93
C LYS A 455 20.42 12.51 17.39
N THR A 456 19.57 11.73 18.04
CA THR A 456 19.70 11.42 19.47
C THR A 456 20.80 10.39 19.75
N LEU A 457 20.87 9.31 18.95
CA LEU A 457 21.91 8.30 19.05
C LEU A 457 23.29 8.86 18.75
N CYS A 458 23.42 9.83 17.84
CA CYS A 458 24.70 10.48 17.55
C CYS A 458 25.32 11.04 18.85
N GLN A 459 24.53 11.77 19.63
CA GLN A 459 24.98 12.33 20.90
C GLN A 459 25.29 11.24 21.94
N GLN A 460 24.50 10.17 21.97
CA GLN A 460 24.69 9.06 22.91
C GLN A 460 25.93 8.21 22.60
N VAL A 461 26.22 7.96 21.32
CA VAL A 461 27.46 7.30 20.86
C VAL A 461 28.67 8.12 21.28
N ILE A 462 28.63 9.44 21.09
CA ILE A 462 29.73 10.34 21.51
C ILE A 462 29.89 10.30 23.04
N ALA A 463 28.80 10.33 23.81
CA ALA A 463 28.85 10.22 25.26
C ALA A 463 29.42 8.87 25.74
N ALA A 464 29.09 7.77 25.06
CA ALA A 464 29.68 6.45 25.30
C ALA A 464 31.19 6.47 24.99
N ALA A 465 31.61 7.06 23.87
CA ALA A 465 33.00 7.19 23.47
C ALA A 465 33.81 8.01 24.48
N LYS A 466 33.28 9.15 24.96
CA LYS A 466 33.91 9.98 26.00
C LYS A 466 34.02 9.24 27.34
N THR A 467 33.04 8.42 27.68
CA THR A 467 33.10 7.59 28.90
C THR A 467 34.18 6.50 28.76
N LEU A 468 34.27 5.88 27.59
CA LEU A 468 35.30 4.88 27.30
C LEU A 468 36.70 5.50 27.28
N SER A 469 36.89 6.68 26.70
CA SER A 469 38.20 7.34 26.65
C SER A 469 38.71 7.75 28.02
N ALA A 470 37.83 8.13 28.94
CA ALA A 470 38.17 8.37 30.34
C ALA A 470 38.52 7.08 31.11
N HIS A 471 38.00 5.93 30.65
CA HIS A 471 38.14 4.63 31.32
C HIS A 471 38.47 3.49 30.34
N PRO A 472 39.60 3.53 29.61
CA PRO A 472 39.86 2.67 28.45
C PRO A 472 39.98 1.18 28.81
N VAL A 473 40.39 0.86 30.04
CA VAL A 473 40.50 -0.52 30.56
C VAL A 473 39.18 -1.09 31.09
N SER A 474 38.12 -0.29 31.16
CA SER A 474 36.84 -0.72 31.71
C SER A 474 36.04 -1.54 30.70
N LYS A 475 35.98 -2.86 30.90
CA LYS A 475 35.14 -3.76 30.09
C LYS A 475 33.68 -3.32 29.99
N ILE A 476 33.12 -2.78 31.08
CA ILE A 476 31.74 -2.25 31.11
C ILE A 476 31.58 -1.04 30.18
N ALA A 477 32.60 -0.18 30.08
CA ALA A 477 32.55 0.99 29.22
C ALA A 477 32.74 0.59 27.74
N GLN A 478 33.56 -0.43 27.48
CA GLN A 478 33.72 -1.04 26.16
C GLN A 478 32.42 -1.69 25.69
N GLU A 479 31.80 -2.52 26.53
CA GLU A 479 30.49 -3.14 26.25
C GLU A 479 29.41 -2.07 25.98
N ASN A 480 29.40 -0.97 26.75
CA ASN A 480 28.48 0.12 26.51
C ASN A 480 28.71 0.77 25.13
N MET A 481 29.96 1.06 24.77
CA MET A 481 30.29 1.62 23.46
C MET A 481 29.86 0.69 22.32
N ASP A 482 30.17 -0.61 22.42
CA ASP A 482 29.82 -1.60 21.39
C ASP A 482 28.29 -1.69 21.20
N VAL A 483 27.50 -1.66 22.28
CA VAL A 483 26.01 -1.66 22.15
C VAL A 483 25.50 -0.42 21.43
N PHE A 484 26.04 0.78 21.70
CA PHE A 484 25.60 1.98 20.98
C PHE A 484 26.02 1.97 19.51
N ILE A 485 27.18 1.37 19.18
CA ILE A 485 27.62 1.16 17.80
C ILE A 485 26.64 0.24 17.07
N ASP A 486 26.33 -0.92 17.64
CA ASP A 486 25.41 -1.88 17.03
C ASP A 486 24.02 -1.25 16.76
N ILE A 487 23.48 -0.50 17.73
CA ILE A 487 22.19 0.19 17.58
C ILE A 487 22.26 1.30 16.53
N TRP A 488 23.35 2.07 16.49
CA TRP A 488 23.57 3.09 15.47
C TRP A 488 23.62 2.49 14.07
N GLU A 489 24.41 1.44 13.87
CA GLU A 489 24.56 0.77 12.57
C GLU A 489 23.22 0.18 12.10
N GLY A 490 22.45 -0.43 13.01
CA GLY A 490 21.10 -0.90 12.72
C GLY A 490 20.15 0.20 12.23
N GLN A 491 20.22 1.40 12.82
CA GLN A 491 19.41 2.55 12.41
C GLN A 491 19.80 3.07 11.02
N VAL A 492 21.11 3.11 10.72
CA VAL A 492 21.59 3.48 9.38
C VAL A 492 21.16 2.44 8.34
N GLU A 493 21.14 1.15 8.70
CA GLU A 493 20.64 0.10 7.82
C GLU A 493 19.13 0.23 7.55
N GLU A 494 18.33 0.54 8.58
CA GLU A 494 16.90 0.81 8.46
C GLU A 494 16.61 2.00 7.53
N LEU A 495 17.36 3.10 7.66
CA LEU A 495 17.30 4.23 6.72
C LEU A 495 17.55 3.75 5.29
N GLY A 496 18.60 2.95 5.09
CA GLY A 496 18.92 2.36 3.78
C GLY A 496 17.81 1.46 3.22
N LYS A 497 17.13 0.68 4.07
CA LYS A 497 15.99 -0.17 3.67
C LYS A 497 14.78 0.68 3.25
N LEU A 498 14.44 1.69 4.04
CA LEU A 498 13.34 2.62 3.77
C LEU A 498 13.53 3.33 2.43
N LEU A 499 14.75 3.81 2.21
CA LEU A 499 15.18 4.47 0.98
C LEU A 499 15.05 3.59 -0.26
N ARG A 500 15.51 2.33 -0.18
CA ARG A 500 15.33 1.38 -1.28
C ARG A 500 13.86 1.16 -1.59
N GLY A 501 13.00 1.02 -0.57
CA GLY A 501 11.56 0.86 -0.76
C GLY A 501 10.92 2.01 -1.54
N ILE A 502 11.24 3.26 -1.19
CA ILE A 502 10.70 4.46 -1.85
C ILE A 502 11.28 4.65 -3.26
N THR A 503 12.58 4.41 -3.43
CA THR A 503 13.26 4.63 -4.72
C THR A 503 12.90 3.59 -5.77
N THR A 504 12.74 2.31 -5.39
CA THR A 504 12.37 1.23 -6.32
C THR A 504 10.86 1.04 -6.51
N GLY A 505 10.02 1.87 -5.86
CA GLY A 505 8.56 1.77 -5.95
C GLY A 505 7.98 0.51 -5.31
N GLY A 506 8.64 -0.01 -4.27
CA GLY A 506 8.22 -1.22 -3.55
C GLY A 506 7.14 -0.92 -2.51
N ASP A 507 6.17 -1.83 -2.38
CA ASP A 507 5.12 -1.76 -1.36
C ASP A 507 5.70 -2.08 0.03
N LEU A 508 5.93 -1.04 0.82
CA LEU A 508 6.53 -1.10 2.17
C LEU A 508 5.59 -1.68 3.24
N SER A 509 4.33 -1.96 2.90
CA SER A 509 3.33 -2.51 3.83
C SER A 509 3.62 -3.95 4.31
N LYS A 510 4.66 -4.61 3.75
CA LYS A 510 5.01 -6.02 4.05
C LYS A 510 6.32 -6.22 4.83
N THR A 511 7.05 -5.18 5.21
CA THR A 511 8.35 -5.35 5.90
C THR A 511 8.25 -5.60 7.40
N GLY A 512 7.05 -5.86 7.94
CA GLY A 512 6.85 -6.20 9.35
C GLY A 512 6.92 -7.69 9.70
N ASN A 513 7.15 -8.60 8.74
CA ASN A 513 7.10 -10.04 9.03
C ASN A 513 7.86 -10.91 8.00
N GLN A 514 9.18 -10.81 7.94
CA GLN A 514 10.01 -11.84 7.30
C GLN A 514 11.27 -12.11 8.14
N ASN A 515 11.18 -13.12 9.00
CA ASN A 515 12.34 -13.90 9.44
C ASN A 515 12.34 -15.23 8.68
N ASP A 516 13.46 -15.46 8.00
CA ASP A 516 14.13 -16.71 7.60
C ASP A 516 13.30 -17.98 7.34
N GLY A 517 13.28 -18.35 6.05
CA GLY A 517 13.02 -19.71 5.58
C GLY A 517 13.86 -19.99 4.35
N GLU A 518 15.15 -20.28 4.54
CA GLU A 518 15.97 -20.90 3.50
C GLU A 518 15.43 -22.30 3.20
N ASN A 519 15.24 -22.62 1.92
CA ASN A 519 15.26 -24.00 1.47
C ASN A 519 16.48 -24.18 0.56
N SER A 520 17.49 -24.84 1.11
CA SER A 520 18.64 -25.37 0.39
C SER A 520 18.36 -26.81 -0.05
N GLY A 521 18.90 -27.18 -1.21
CA GLY A 521 18.78 -28.45 -1.91
C GLY A 521 18.74 -28.12 -3.40
N ASP A 522 19.79 -28.27 -4.19
CA ASP A 522 20.66 -29.40 -4.24
C ASP A 522 21.98 -29.05 -4.92
N GLU A 523 22.99 -29.80 -4.51
CA GLU A 523 24.40 -29.59 -4.77
C GLU A 523 24.85 -30.57 -5.85
N LYS A 524 25.74 -30.10 -6.74
CA LYS A 524 26.94 -30.79 -7.28
C LYS A 524 27.07 -31.02 -8.80
N ARG A 525 28.35 -30.84 -9.16
CA ARG A 525 29.14 -31.18 -10.36
C ARG A 525 29.22 -30.07 -11.40
N ASP A 526 30.39 -29.58 -11.82
CA ASP A 526 31.76 -30.03 -11.60
C ASP A 526 32.75 -28.90 -11.98
N LYS A 527 33.86 -28.83 -11.23
CA LYS A 527 35.23 -28.39 -11.60
C LYS A 527 35.47 -26.90 -11.88
N GLU A 528 36.11 -26.17 -10.96
CA GLU A 528 37.57 -26.08 -10.77
C GLU A 528 38.33 -25.45 -11.97
N LYS A 529 38.66 -24.15 -11.88
CA LYS A 529 40.02 -23.64 -11.59
C LYS A 529 40.09 -22.11 -11.78
N GLU A 530 40.87 -21.50 -10.88
CA GLU A 530 41.38 -20.11 -10.91
C GLU A 530 40.33 -18.99 -10.83
N THR A 531 40.06 -18.41 -9.67
CA THR A 531 41.00 -17.46 -9.07
C THR A 531 40.67 -17.26 -7.58
N ARG A 532 41.69 -17.46 -6.73
CA ARG A 532 41.67 -17.10 -5.31
C ARG A 532 41.91 -15.58 -5.17
N HIS A 533 41.35 -15.04 -4.08
CA HIS A 533 41.58 -13.73 -3.45
C HIS A 533 40.70 -12.58 -3.94
N VAL A 534 39.50 -12.43 -3.35
CA VAL A 534 39.20 -11.63 -2.15
C VAL A 534 37.68 -11.69 -1.98
N LYS A 535 37.18 -12.47 -1.01
CA LYS A 535 35.81 -12.39 -0.49
C LYS A 535 35.74 -13.13 0.85
N GLN A 536 35.76 -12.37 1.93
CA GLN A 536 35.14 -12.76 3.19
C GLN A 536 34.77 -11.46 3.90
N GLU A 537 33.52 -11.05 3.74
CA GLU A 537 32.78 -10.22 4.68
C GLU A 537 31.31 -10.49 4.38
N GLY A 538 30.83 -11.59 4.95
CA GLY A 538 29.41 -11.91 4.99
C GLY A 538 28.77 -11.11 6.12
N HIS A 539 27.55 -10.62 5.87
CA HIS A 539 26.66 -10.06 6.88
C HIS A 539 26.62 -10.97 8.12
N GLU A 540 27.36 -10.59 9.15
CA GLU A 540 27.24 -11.20 10.46
C GLU A 540 25.99 -10.58 11.12
N LYS A 541 24.98 -11.40 11.44
CA LYS A 541 23.86 -10.97 12.29
C LYS A 541 24.43 -10.30 13.52
N THR A 542 23.92 -9.11 13.86
CA THR A 542 24.50 -8.28 14.93
C THR A 542 24.55 -9.07 16.23
N ARG A 543 25.51 -8.77 17.09
CA ARG A 543 25.67 -9.44 18.40
C ARG A 543 24.40 -9.30 19.26
N ILE A 544 23.65 -8.23 19.05
CA ILE A 544 22.34 -7.94 19.64
C ILE A 544 21.26 -8.92 19.13
N ASP A 545 21.15 -9.16 17.81
CA ASP A 545 20.20 -10.15 17.25
C ASP A 545 20.44 -11.55 17.82
N LYS A 546 21.71 -11.94 17.98
CA LYS A 546 22.09 -13.23 18.58
C LYS A 546 21.74 -13.33 20.07
N MET A 547 21.66 -12.20 20.78
CA MET A 547 21.29 -12.13 22.20
C MET A 547 19.77 -12.03 22.42
N LEU A 548 19.03 -11.40 21.50
CA LEU A 548 17.58 -11.26 21.58
C LEU A 548 16.85 -12.52 21.06
N ASN A 549 17.27 -13.14 19.94
CA ASN A 549 16.54 -14.28 19.36
C ASN A 549 16.47 -15.53 20.25
N LYS A 550 17.38 -15.71 21.22
CA LYS A 550 17.38 -16.91 22.08
C LYS A 550 16.19 -17.02 23.03
N LYS A 551 15.39 -15.97 23.20
CA LYS A 551 14.22 -15.98 24.11
C LYS A 551 12.89 -15.60 23.43
N TRP A 552 12.95 -14.96 22.27
CA TRP A 552 11.78 -14.41 21.58
C TRP A 552 11.15 -15.36 20.54
N ASP A 553 11.92 -16.29 19.96
CA ASP A 553 11.44 -17.15 18.86
C ASP A 553 10.67 -18.41 19.30
N THR A 554 10.54 -18.69 20.61
CA THR A 554 10.06 -20.01 21.09
C THR A 554 8.55 -20.13 21.38
N LEU A 555 7.73 -19.09 21.16
CA LEU A 555 6.31 -19.10 21.59
C LEU A 555 5.27 -18.62 20.56
N VAL A 556 5.64 -18.47 19.27
CA VAL A 556 4.67 -18.11 18.23
C VAL A 556 4.23 -19.37 17.46
N SER A 557 3.07 -19.93 17.81
CA SER A 557 2.48 -21.10 17.14
C SER A 557 1.32 -20.73 16.19
N HIS A 558 1.44 -21.29 14.98
CA HIS A 558 0.50 -21.53 13.87
C HIS A 558 -1.02 -21.48 14.13
N PRO A 559 -1.84 -21.03 13.14
CA PRO A 559 -3.26 -21.37 13.06
C PRO A 559 -3.51 -22.69 12.31
N ILE A 560 -4.44 -23.50 12.85
CA ILE A 560 -4.95 -24.79 12.38
C ILE A 560 -6.00 -24.60 11.25
N PRO A 561 -6.06 -25.46 10.22
CA PRO A 561 -7.07 -25.41 9.15
C PRO A 561 -8.34 -26.23 9.51
N LEU A 562 -9.53 -25.75 9.11
CA LEU A 562 -10.75 -26.55 9.07
C LEU A 562 -11.38 -26.53 7.67
N TYR A 563 -11.62 -27.72 7.14
CA TYR A 563 -12.28 -28.04 5.87
C TYR A 563 -13.80 -27.81 5.91
N SER A 564 -14.41 -27.43 4.78
CA SER A 564 -15.47 -28.22 4.08
C SER A 564 -16.24 -27.37 3.05
N THR A 565 -16.40 -27.97 1.88
CA THR A 565 -17.07 -27.60 0.63
C THR A 565 -18.57 -27.29 0.72
N PHE A 566 -19.08 -26.34 -0.09
CA PHE A 566 -20.29 -26.48 -0.93
C PHE A 566 -20.31 -25.40 -2.04
N SER A 567 -20.57 -25.83 -3.28
CA SER A 567 -20.65 -25.01 -4.49
C SER A 567 -22.10 -24.79 -4.89
N THR A 568 -22.52 -23.56 -5.21
CA THR A 568 -23.75 -23.31 -5.99
C THR A 568 -23.67 -21.96 -6.72
N THR A 569 -23.92 -22.05 -8.03
CA THR A 569 -23.87 -21.12 -9.16
C THR A 569 -24.66 -19.81 -8.95
N LEU A 570 -24.15 -18.67 -9.46
CA LEU A 570 -24.85 -17.37 -9.42
C LEU A 570 -24.61 -16.53 -10.69
N TYR A 571 -25.71 -16.21 -11.38
CA TYR A 571 -25.82 -15.23 -12.46
C TYR A 571 -25.70 -13.78 -11.96
N VAL A 572 -25.07 -12.91 -12.77
CA VAL A 572 -24.76 -11.49 -12.47
C VAL A 572 -25.91 -10.55 -12.89
N THR A 573 -26.18 -9.52 -12.08
CA THR A 573 -27.22 -8.50 -12.33
C THR A 573 -26.68 -7.19 -12.92
N ARG A 574 -27.46 -6.64 -13.86
CA ARG A 574 -27.40 -5.42 -14.70
C ARG A 574 -26.77 -4.10 -14.19
N LYS A 575 -26.36 -3.96 -12.92
CA LYS A 575 -25.78 -2.71 -12.38
C LYS A 575 -24.24 -2.73 -12.31
N ASP A 576 -23.65 -3.92 -12.42
CA ASP A 576 -22.20 -4.13 -12.54
C ASP A 576 -21.70 -4.06 -14.01
N GLU A 577 -22.64 -4.01 -14.98
CA GLU A 577 -22.36 -3.91 -16.42
C GLU A 577 -21.58 -2.64 -16.79
N GLU A 578 -21.85 -1.47 -16.20
CA GLU A 578 -21.22 -0.21 -16.64
C GLU A 578 -19.75 -0.04 -16.24
N LYS A 579 -19.29 -0.75 -15.20
CA LYS A 579 -17.87 -0.79 -14.79
C LYS A 579 -17.09 -1.82 -15.60
N LEU A 580 -17.72 -2.96 -15.88
CA LEU A 580 -17.23 -3.98 -16.80
C LEU A 580 -17.10 -3.37 -18.22
N VAL A 581 -18.13 -2.69 -18.73
CA VAL A 581 -18.18 -2.01 -20.05
C VAL A 581 -17.17 -0.85 -20.20
N ARG A 582 -16.73 -0.21 -19.10
CA ARG A 582 -15.66 0.81 -19.14
C ARG A 582 -14.27 0.18 -19.22
N MET A 583 -14.05 -0.94 -18.54
CA MET A 583 -12.84 -1.76 -18.75
C MET A 583 -12.86 -2.41 -20.14
N ALA A 584 -14.07 -2.68 -20.65
CA ALA A 584 -14.41 -3.28 -21.94
C ALA A 584 -14.07 -2.49 -23.22
N SER A 585 -13.67 -1.22 -23.09
CA SER A 585 -13.23 -0.41 -24.22
C SER A 585 -11.71 -0.44 -24.44
N ASN A 586 -10.90 -0.82 -23.43
CA ASN A 586 -9.44 -0.67 -23.46
C ASN A 586 -8.66 -1.89 -23.97
N VAL A 587 -9.28 -3.06 -24.06
CA VAL A 587 -8.65 -4.30 -24.56
C VAL A 587 -9.04 -4.58 -26.02
N ASN A 588 -10.14 -4.03 -26.53
CA ASN A 588 -10.45 -4.08 -27.97
C ASN A 588 -9.33 -3.43 -28.82
N LEU A 589 -8.66 -2.40 -28.28
CA LEU A 589 -7.51 -1.76 -28.91
C LEU A 589 -6.23 -2.62 -28.85
N LEU A 590 -6.10 -3.48 -27.83
CA LEU A 590 -5.01 -4.46 -27.72
C LEU A 590 -5.21 -5.62 -28.69
N THR A 591 -6.44 -6.10 -28.86
CA THR A 591 -6.77 -7.14 -29.85
C THR A 591 -6.58 -6.65 -31.29
N SER A 592 -7.04 -5.43 -31.60
CA SER A 592 -6.94 -4.83 -32.94
C SER A 592 -5.48 -4.56 -33.37
N GLN A 593 -4.58 -4.28 -32.42
CA GLN A 593 -3.14 -4.19 -32.71
C GLN A 593 -2.41 -5.55 -32.73
N LEU A 594 -3.11 -6.63 -32.31
CA LEU A 594 -2.72 -8.03 -32.46
C LEU A 594 -3.30 -8.69 -33.71
N GLU A 595 -4.16 -8.00 -34.47
CA GLU A 595 -4.66 -8.46 -35.77
C GLU A 595 -3.56 -8.36 -36.83
N LEU A 596 -2.64 -9.30 -36.76
CA LEU A 596 -1.71 -9.67 -37.82
C LEU A 596 -2.49 -10.34 -38.96
N ASN A 597 -3.36 -9.60 -39.66
CA ASN A 597 -4.05 -10.09 -40.85
C ASN A 597 -3.14 -10.28 -42.08
N LYS A 598 -1.80 -10.30 -41.91
CA LYS A 598 -0.83 -10.55 -42.99
C LYS A 598 0.44 -11.32 -42.59
N LEU A 599 0.41 -12.13 -41.53
CA LEU A 599 1.46 -13.14 -41.34
C LEU A 599 0.85 -14.52 -41.55
N SER A 600 0.86 -14.97 -42.80
CA SER A 600 0.64 -16.35 -43.19
C SER A 600 1.52 -17.28 -42.34
N GLU A 601 0.90 -18.25 -41.68
CA GLU A 601 1.51 -19.45 -41.07
C GLU A 601 3.05 -19.41 -40.95
N SER A 602 3.57 -18.54 -40.07
CA SER A 602 5.02 -18.53 -39.83
C SER A 602 5.37 -19.73 -38.95
N GLU A 603 6.32 -20.57 -39.36
CA GLU A 603 6.85 -21.77 -38.66
C GLU A 603 7.45 -21.49 -37.25
N ASN A 604 7.25 -20.30 -36.68
CA ASN A 604 7.83 -19.88 -35.41
C ASN A 604 6.87 -20.10 -34.24
N GLU A 605 7.20 -21.11 -33.46
CA GLU A 605 6.49 -21.52 -32.24
C GLU A 605 6.30 -20.37 -31.21
N ILE A 606 7.24 -19.41 -31.12
CA ILE A 606 7.14 -18.26 -30.21
C ILE A 606 5.98 -17.33 -30.60
N VAL A 607 5.83 -17.06 -31.90
CA VAL A 607 4.77 -16.19 -32.42
C VAL A 607 3.43 -16.89 -32.36
N ARG A 608 3.39 -18.19 -32.71
CA ARG A 608 2.19 -19.02 -32.57
C ARG A 608 1.66 -18.98 -31.13
N GLN A 609 2.54 -19.16 -30.14
CA GLN A 609 2.16 -19.15 -28.74
C GLN A 609 1.71 -17.76 -28.26
N ALA A 610 2.35 -16.69 -28.72
CA ALA A 610 1.94 -15.33 -28.39
C ALA A 610 0.57 -14.96 -29.00
N MET A 611 0.28 -15.40 -30.23
CA MET A 611 -1.04 -15.24 -30.87
C MET A 611 -2.13 -16.04 -30.14
N GLU A 612 -1.82 -17.26 -29.73
CA GLU A 612 -2.75 -18.08 -28.94
C GLU A 612 -3.10 -17.42 -27.61
N MET A 613 -2.09 -16.92 -26.88
CA MET A 613 -2.31 -16.14 -25.65
C MET A 613 -3.11 -14.86 -25.91
N SER A 614 -2.91 -14.20 -27.05
CA SER A 614 -3.71 -13.04 -27.45
C SER A 614 -5.19 -13.40 -27.64
N LYS A 615 -5.49 -14.54 -28.27
CA LYS A 615 -6.88 -14.97 -28.45
C LYS A 615 -7.55 -15.30 -27.11
N MET A 616 -6.83 -15.97 -26.22
CA MET A 616 -7.33 -16.34 -24.88
C MET A 616 -7.61 -15.12 -24.00
N ILE A 617 -6.76 -14.08 -24.02
CA ILE A 617 -7.03 -12.85 -23.25
C ILE A 617 -8.27 -12.11 -23.78
N CYS A 618 -8.57 -12.20 -25.08
CA CYS A 618 -9.80 -11.64 -25.65
C CYS A 618 -11.04 -12.38 -25.14
N ASP A 619 -11.01 -13.71 -25.03
CA ASP A 619 -12.13 -14.46 -24.48
C ASP A 619 -12.37 -14.12 -22.99
N LEU A 620 -11.30 -14.04 -22.18
CA LEU A 620 -11.37 -13.59 -20.78
C LEU A 620 -11.91 -12.16 -20.67
N TYR A 621 -11.58 -11.32 -21.63
CA TYR A 621 -12.05 -9.95 -21.66
C TYR A 621 -13.52 -9.84 -22.03
N LEU A 622 -13.96 -10.55 -23.07
CA LEU A 622 -15.35 -10.57 -23.50
C LEU A 622 -16.26 -11.05 -22.35
N PHE A 623 -15.80 -12.03 -21.56
CA PHE A 623 -16.49 -12.43 -20.32
C PHE A 623 -16.73 -11.24 -19.38
N THR A 624 -15.74 -10.37 -19.19
CA THR A 624 -15.88 -9.11 -18.44
C THR A 624 -16.70 -8.04 -19.15
N ARG A 625 -17.45 -8.39 -20.20
CA ARG A 625 -18.47 -7.53 -20.81
C ARG A 625 -19.86 -8.17 -20.78
N GLY A 626 -19.94 -9.44 -20.37
CA GLY A 626 -21.09 -10.28 -20.67
C GLY A 626 -21.22 -10.62 -22.17
N GLU A 627 -20.12 -10.50 -22.93
CA GLU A 627 -20.05 -10.83 -24.37
C GLU A 627 -19.17 -12.09 -24.56
N GLY A 628 -19.20 -12.73 -25.74
CA GLY A 628 -18.30 -13.85 -26.05
C GLY A 628 -18.79 -15.24 -25.62
N ARG A 629 -17.86 -16.21 -25.58
CA ARG A 629 -18.17 -17.64 -25.43
C ARG A 629 -18.18 -18.15 -23.99
N LEU A 630 -17.54 -17.42 -23.07
CA LEU A 630 -17.50 -17.76 -21.65
C LEU A 630 -18.76 -17.20 -20.98
N LEU A 631 -19.54 -18.04 -20.30
CA LEU A 631 -20.82 -17.64 -19.70
C LEU A 631 -20.78 -17.74 -18.17
N GLU A 632 -20.00 -18.67 -17.62
CA GLU A 632 -19.91 -18.90 -16.18
C GLU A 632 -18.56 -18.48 -15.60
N ALA A 633 -18.53 -18.13 -14.31
CA ALA A 633 -17.29 -17.77 -13.62
C ALA A 633 -16.30 -18.94 -13.55
N GLU A 634 -16.80 -20.18 -13.55
CA GLU A 634 -15.98 -21.39 -13.64
C GLU A 634 -15.26 -21.48 -14.98
N ASP A 635 -15.97 -21.24 -16.09
CA ASP A 635 -15.38 -21.16 -17.43
C ASP A 635 -14.31 -20.08 -17.52
N PHE A 636 -14.55 -18.92 -16.90
CA PHE A 636 -13.57 -17.83 -16.82
C PHE A 636 -12.30 -18.24 -16.07
N PHE A 637 -12.42 -18.94 -14.93
CA PHE A 637 -11.25 -19.40 -14.18
C PHE A 637 -10.51 -20.55 -14.88
N ASN A 638 -11.20 -21.39 -15.62
CA ASN A 638 -10.59 -22.42 -16.46
C ASN A 638 -9.84 -21.80 -17.64
N ALA A 639 -10.45 -20.86 -18.36
CA ALA A 639 -9.79 -20.12 -19.44
C ALA A 639 -8.58 -19.31 -18.94
N ALA A 640 -8.60 -18.81 -17.70
CA ALA A 640 -7.46 -18.12 -17.09
C ALA A 640 -6.32 -19.08 -16.75
N GLN A 641 -6.62 -20.33 -16.39
CA GLN A 641 -5.63 -21.38 -16.20
C GLN A 641 -5.01 -21.79 -17.54
N ASP A 642 -5.81 -21.96 -18.59
CA ASP A 642 -5.33 -22.26 -19.93
C ASP A 642 -4.41 -21.15 -20.47
N PHE A 643 -4.79 -19.88 -20.26
CA PHE A 643 -3.94 -18.72 -20.59
C PHE A 643 -2.61 -18.75 -19.83
N ALA A 644 -2.63 -19.10 -18.55
CA ALA A 644 -1.42 -19.21 -17.75
C ALA A 644 -0.52 -20.35 -18.23
N GLU A 645 -1.10 -21.50 -18.61
CA GLU A 645 -0.37 -22.65 -19.13
C GLU A 645 0.25 -22.33 -20.50
N ALA A 646 -0.48 -21.63 -21.37
CA ALA A 646 0.05 -21.10 -22.62
C ALA A 646 1.26 -20.17 -22.40
N GLY A 647 1.24 -19.37 -21.33
CA GLY A 647 2.38 -18.54 -20.91
C GLY A 647 3.59 -19.33 -20.42
N LYS A 648 3.39 -20.48 -19.76
CA LYS A 648 4.48 -21.39 -19.40
C LYS A 648 5.11 -22.06 -20.62
N VAL A 649 4.30 -22.44 -21.61
CA VAL A 649 4.80 -22.96 -22.89
C VAL A 649 5.67 -21.90 -23.57
N LEU A 650 5.21 -20.64 -23.64
CA LEU A 650 6.00 -19.54 -24.20
C LEU A 650 7.32 -19.34 -23.44
N HIS A 651 7.30 -19.39 -22.11
CA HIS A 651 8.52 -19.35 -21.29
C HIS A 651 9.51 -20.46 -21.67
N LYS A 652 9.03 -21.70 -21.84
CA LYS A 652 9.86 -22.85 -22.22
C LYS A 652 10.49 -22.66 -23.60
N VAL A 653 9.69 -22.24 -24.59
CA VAL A 653 10.16 -22.01 -25.96
C VAL A 653 11.15 -20.84 -26.02
N ALA A 654 10.89 -19.75 -25.28
CA ALA A 654 11.79 -18.60 -25.19
C ALA A 654 13.15 -18.97 -24.57
N ARG A 655 13.18 -19.81 -23.52
CA ARG A 655 14.45 -20.32 -22.95
C ARG A 655 15.18 -21.24 -23.91
N GLN A 656 14.49 -22.13 -24.61
CA GLN A 656 15.09 -22.98 -25.64
C GLN A 656 15.70 -22.15 -26.77
N HIS A 657 15.06 -21.04 -27.14
CA HIS A 657 15.60 -20.08 -28.10
C HIS A 657 16.86 -19.39 -27.55
N ALA A 658 16.83 -18.93 -26.30
CA ALA A 658 17.98 -18.28 -25.64
C ALA A 658 19.21 -19.19 -25.51
N ILE A 659 19.04 -20.51 -25.40
CA ILE A 659 20.16 -21.47 -25.33
C ILE A 659 20.96 -21.49 -26.64
N LYS A 660 20.29 -21.32 -27.79
CA LYS A 660 20.92 -21.36 -29.12
C LYS A 660 21.66 -20.06 -29.50
N VAL A 661 21.69 -19.09 -28.59
CA VAL A 661 22.21 -17.74 -28.81
C VAL A 661 23.47 -17.56 -27.98
N ASP A 662 24.48 -16.90 -28.55
CA ASP A 662 25.70 -16.51 -27.85
C ASP A 662 25.43 -15.63 -26.62
N ASP A 663 26.31 -15.70 -25.61
CA ASP A 663 26.15 -14.90 -24.39
C ASP A 663 26.21 -13.40 -24.71
N SER A 664 25.07 -12.73 -24.59
CA SER A 664 24.88 -11.33 -24.97
C SER A 664 23.93 -10.64 -24.00
N ILE A 665 24.01 -9.31 -23.91
CA ILE A 665 23.12 -8.50 -23.06
C ILE A 665 21.63 -8.77 -23.40
N PRO A 666 21.22 -8.82 -24.69
CA PRO A 666 19.83 -9.13 -25.06
C PRO A 666 19.38 -10.53 -24.62
N LYS A 667 20.27 -11.53 -24.60
CA LYS A 667 19.97 -12.88 -24.07
C LYS A 667 19.71 -12.84 -22.56
N LYS A 668 20.51 -12.11 -21.80
CA LYS A 668 20.33 -11.95 -20.34
C LYS A 668 19.00 -11.24 -20.02
N GLU A 669 18.62 -10.25 -20.82
CA GLU A 669 17.32 -9.58 -20.70
C GLU A 669 16.15 -10.49 -21.07
N LEU A 670 16.26 -11.27 -22.16
CA LEU A 670 15.27 -12.25 -22.56
C LEU A 670 14.99 -13.27 -21.44
N LEU A 671 16.06 -13.83 -20.86
CA LEU A 671 15.94 -14.78 -19.73
C LEU A 671 15.26 -14.12 -18.52
N ARG A 672 15.63 -12.89 -18.18
CA ARG A 672 14.98 -12.15 -17.08
C ARG A 672 13.48 -11.94 -17.32
N HIS A 673 13.08 -11.63 -18.56
CA HIS A 673 11.68 -11.45 -18.91
C HIS A 673 10.91 -12.77 -18.93
N ALA A 674 11.52 -13.84 -19.44
CA ALA A 674 10.94 -15.18 -19.45
C ALA A 674 10.77 -15.72 -18.02
N ASP A 675 11.76 -15.56 -17.13
CA ASP A 675 11.66 -16.05 -15.75
C ASP A 675 10.57 -15.31 -14.97
N ARG A 676 10.44 -13.99 -15.18
CA ARG A 676 9.33 -13.20 -14.62
C ARG A 676 7.97 -13.64 -15.17
N LEU A 677 7.87 -13.95 -16.46
CA LEU A 677 6.64 -14.46 -17.08
C LEU A 677 6.16 -15.72 -16.35
N LEU A 678 7.06 -16.67 -16.08
CA LEU A 678 6.74 -17.91 -15.36
C LEU A 678 6.18 -17.63 -13.96
N THR A 679 6.80 -16.71 -13.20
CA THR A 679 6.31 -16.35 -11.85
C THR A 679 4.87 -15.82 -11.89
N TYR A 680 4.55 -14.94 -12.84
CA TYR A 680 3.19 -14.40 -12.96
C TYR A 680 2.18 -15.46 -13.44
N CYS A 681 2.56 -16.37 -14.35
CA CYS A 681 1.72 -17.50 -14.73
C CYS A 681 1.41 -18.42 -13.54
N GLN A 682 2.39 -18.69 -12.67
CA GLN A 682 2.17 -19.48 -11.45
C GLN A 682 1.25 -18.77 -10.46
N GLN A 683 1.41 -17.45 -10.27
CA GLN A 683 0.52 -16.64 -9.44
C GLN A 683 -0.91 -16.61 -9.99
N LEU A 684 -1.07 -16.54 -11.32
CA LEU A 684 -2.37 -16.59 -11.97
C LEU A 684 -3.06 -17.92 -11.74
N ILE A 685 -2.36 -19.04 -11.88
CA ILE A 685 -2.91 -20.38 -11.59
C ILE A 685 -3.32 -20.50 -10.12
N PHE A 686 -2.46 -20.10 -9.19
CA PHE A 686 -2.78 -20.11 -7.77
C PHE A 686 -4.04 -19.27 -7.46
N THR A 687 -4.10 -18.08 -8.05
CA THR A 687 -5.24 -17.18 -7.88
C THR A 687 -6.51 -17.77 -8.49
N ALA A 688 -6.46 -18.34 -9.69
CA ALA A 688 -7.59 -18.95 -10.37
C ALA A 688 -8.10 -20.24 -9.71
N THR A 689 -7.22 -21.04 -9.11
CA THR A 689 -7.55 -22.29 -8.40
C THR A 689 -7.99 -22.07 -6.95
N SER A 690 -7.73 -20.90 -6.37
CA SER A 690 -8.13 -20.58 -4.99
C SER A 690 -9.64 -20.69 -4.78
N LEU A 691 -10.06 -21.32 -3.67
CA LEU A 691 -11.47 -21.50 -3.35
C LEU A 691 -12.09 -20.15 -2.96
N THR A 692 -13.21 -19.78 -3.56
CA THR A 692 -13.95 -18.56 -3.22
C THR A 692 -15.40 -18.85 -2.91
N VAL A 693 -15.86 -18.37 -1.76
CA VAL A 693 -17.25 -18.51 -1.31
C VAL A 693 -17.90 -17.13 -1.30
N GLY A 694 -18.96 -16.95 -2.10
CA GLY A 694 -19.75 -15.71 -2.18
C GLY A 694 -19.39 -14.78 -3.35
N GLN A 695 -20.38 -14.00 -3.80
CA GLN A 695 -20.29 -13.18 -5.02
C GLN A 695 -19.21 -12.09 -4.94
N SER A 696 -19.10 -11.38 -3.81
CA SER A 696 -18.09 -10.32 -3.64
C SER A 696 -16.66 -10.85 -3.69
N ALA A 697 -16.42 -12.04 -3.12
CA ALA A 697 -15.12 -12.71 -3.19
C ALA A 697 -14.81 -13.20 -4.61
N CYS A 698 -15.82 -13.73 -5.32
CA CYS A 698 -15.70 -14.10 -6.73
C CYS A 698 -15.33 -12.88 -7.61
N TYR A 699 -15.99 -11.73 -7.42
CA TYR A 699 -15.63 -10.50 -8.14
C TYR A 699 -14.21 -10.01 -7.87
N LYS A 700 -13.77 -10.03 -6.60
CA LYS A 700 -12.39 -9.67 -6.25
C LYS A 700 -11.39 -10.63 -6.88
N LYS A 701 -11.72 -11.93 -6.95
CA LYS A 701 -10.90 -12.96 -7.61
C LYS A 701 -10.86 -12.75 -9.13
N ILE A 702 -12.00 -12.49 -9.79
CA ILE A 702 -12.05 -12.14 -11.22
C ILE A 702 -11.19 -10.90 -11.50
N TRP A 703 -11.28 -9.88 -10.65
CA TRP A 703 -10.46 -8.67 -10.77
C TRP A 703 -8.96 -8.98 -10.61
N ALA A 704 -8.57 -9.76 -9.61
CA ALA A 704 -7.19 -10.17 -9.39
C ALA A 704 -6.64 -10.99 -10.57
N VAL A 705 -7.44 -11.93 -11.10
CA VAL A 705 -7.15 -12.72 -12.30
C VAL A 705 -6.92 -11.79 -13.50
N MET A 706 -7.84 -10.86 -13.79
CA MET A 706 -7.67 -9.91 -14.89
C MET A 706 -6.43 -9.04 -14.75
N ASN A 707 -6.11 -8.62 -13.52
CA ASN A 707 -4.93 -7.80 -13.28
C ASN A 707 -3.65 -8.60 -13.50
N LEU A 708 -3.59 -9.87 -13.10
CA LEU A 708 -2.46 -10.77 -13.40
C LEU A 708 -2.34 -11.04 -14.90
N THR A 709 -3.45 -11.32 -15.59
CA THR A 709 -3.49 -11.50 -17.06
C THR A 709 -2.93 -10.27 -17.80
N LYS A 710 -3.23 -9.06 -17.31
CA LYS A 710 -2.65 -7.79 -17.83
C LYS A 710 -1.14 -7.69 -17.64
N HIS A 711 -0.59 -8.18 -16.52
CA HIS A 711 0.86 -8.18 -16.31
C HIS A 711 1.56 -9.21 -17.19
N ILE A 712 0.93 -10.37 -17.37
CA ILE A 712 1.44 -11.46 -18.21
C ILE A 712 1.54 -11.02 -19.67
N ILE A 713 0.50 -10.41 -20.26
CA ILE A 713 0.54 -10.00 -21.67
C ILE A 713 1.61 -8.93 -21.95
N LYS A 714 1.88 -8.03 -20.99
CA LYS A 714 2.99 -7.07 -21.08
C LYS A 714 4.35 -7.77 -21.13
N LEU A 715 4.50 -8.87 -20.38
CA LEU A 715 5.73 -9.67 -20.39
C LEU A 715 5.83 -10.50 -21.67
N VAL A 716 4.74 -11.05 -22.18
CA VAL A 716 4.68 -11.75 -23.47
C VAL A 716 5.22 -10.85 -24.60
N ALA A 717 4.72 -9.61 -24.71
CA ALA A 717 5.21 -8.66 -25.72
C ALA A 717 6.72 -8.39 -25.60
N ARG A 718 7.23 -8.22 -24.37
CA ARG A 718 8.66 -8.02 -24.12
C ARG A 718 9.51 -9.25 -24.45
N VAL A 719 9.01 -10.45 -24.15
CA VAL A 719 9.66 -11.72 -24.50
C VAL A 719 9.75 -11.87 -26.02
N VAL A 720 8.66 -11.65 -26.75
CA VAL A 720 8.63 -11.70 -28.22
C VAL A 720 9.60 -10.68 -28.82
N ASN A 721 9.59 -9.43 -28.33
CA ASN A 721 10.50 -8.37 -28.78
C ASN A 721 11.97 -8.70 -28.54
N ARG A 722 12.31 -9.29 -27.39
CA ARG A 722 13.69 -9.68 -27.10
C ARG A 722 14.12 -10.92 -27.88
N CYS A 723 13.24 -11.88 -28.13
CA CYS A 723 13.51 -12.98 -29.06
C CYS A 723 13.83 -12.46 -30.47
N TYR A 724 13.15 -11.40 -30.92
CA TYR A 724 13.44 -10.77 -32.20
C TYR A 724 14.84 -10.15 -32.26
N VAL A 725 15.17 -9.29 -31.28
CA VAL A 725 16.45 -8.56 -31.22
C VAL A 725 17.64 -9.51 -31.08
N VAL A 726 17.45 -10.61 -30.35
CA VAL A 726 18.48 -11.64 -30.16
C VAL A 726 18.80 -12.40 -31.46
N GLY A 727 17.86 -12.42 -32.42
CA GLY A 727 17.98 -13.19 -33.66
C GLY A 727 18.73 -12.50 -34.81
N GLU A 728 19.22 -11.26 -34.69
CA GLU A 728 19.63 -10.44 -35.86
C GLU A 728 20.73 -11.02 -36.79
N LYS A 729 21.41 -12.11 -36.44
CA LYS A 729 22.31 -12.83 -37.37
C LYS A 729 21.75 -14.12 -38.00
N ASN A 730 20.59 -14.64 -37.55
CA ASN A 730 19.84 -15.77 -38.15
C ASN A 730 18.43 -15.93 -37.53
N SER A 731 17.63 -14.86 -37.51
CA SER A 731 16.32 -14.86 -36.86
C SER A 731 15.29 -15.59 -37.72
N PRO A 732 14.51 -16.54 -37.16
CA PRO A 732 13.29 -17.04 -37.82
C PRO A 732 12.19 -15.96 -37.93
N LEU A 733 12.40 -14.77 -37.34
CA LEU A 733 11.53 -13.61 -37.49
C LEU A 733 12.27 -12.55 -38.30
N LYS A 734 11.99 -12.47 -39.60
CA LYS A 734 12.34 -11.31 -40.42
C LYS A 734 11.12 -10.41 -40.46
N LEU A 735 11.11 -9.34 -39.68
CA LEU A 735 10.06 -8.32 -39.76
C LEU A 735 10.62 -7.09 -40.47
N PRO A 736 9.84 -6.41 -41.33
CA PRO A 736 10.31 -5.24 -42.05
C PRO A 736 10.80 -4.13 -41.09
N PRO A 737 11.81 -3.32 -41.47
CA PRO A 737 12.39 -2.28 -40.61
C PRO A 737 11.38 -1.25 -40.08
N ASP A 738 10.27 -1.09 -40.80
CA ASP A 738 9.27 -0.06 -40.54
C ASP A 738 8.15 -0.54 -39.59
N GLN A 739 8.12 -1.83 -39.26
CA GLN A 739 7.25 -2.37 -38.20
C GLN A 739 8.05 -2.48 -36.90
N ARG A 740 8.16 -1.35 -36.18
CA ARG A 740 8.58 -1.35 -34.77
C ARG A 740 7.49 -2.02 -33.92
N LEU A 741 7.55 -3.34 -33.92
CA LEU A 741 6.97 -4.32 -33.02
C LEU A 741 6.59 -3.75 -31.64
N TRP A 742 5.28 -3.64 -31.41
CA TRP A 742 4.66 -3.39 -30.11
C TRP A 742 5.05 -2.07 -29.43
N GLN A 743 4.89 -0.93 -30.09
CA GLN A 743 4.77 0.35 -29.38
C GLN A 743 3.43 0.38 -28.61
N ILE A 744 3.43 -0.24 -27.43
CA ILE A 744 2.36 -0.03 -26.46
C ILE A 744 2.52 1.40 -25.97
N ASP A 745 1.65 2.31 -26.39
CA ASP A 745 1.58 3.66 -25.81
C ASP A 745 1.28 3.52 -24.30
N GLU A 746 2.25 3.86 -23.47
CA GLU A 746 2.16 3.71 -22.02
C GLU A 746 1.08 4.63 -21.41
N ASN A 747 0.65 5.67 -22.14
CA ASN A 747 -0.38 6.62 -21.70
C ASN A 747 -1.80 6.08 -21.82
N ILE A 748 -2.03 5.03 -22.62
CA ILE A 748 -3.35 4.39 -22.76
C ILE A 748 -3.79 3.70 -21.45
N PHE A 749 -2.87 3.45 -20.51
CA PHE A 749 -3.09 2.68 -19.30
C PHE A 749 -3.04 3.49 -18.00
N SER A 750 -3.04 4.82 -18.09
CA SER A 750 -3.23 5.72 -16.95
C SER A 750 -4.72 5.81 -16.59
N GLU A 751 -5.04 5.88 -15.30
CA GLU A 751 -6.43 5.95 -14.77
C GLU A 751 -7.22 7.17 -15.29
N GLY A 752 -6.57 8.13 -15.96
CA GLY A 752 -7.16 9.37 -16.48
C GLY A 752 -7.57 9.40 -17.96
N SER A 753 -7.53 8.29 -18.72
CA SER A 753 -7.92 8.32 -20.14
C SER A 753 -9.43 8.57 -20.32
N SER A 754 -9.79 9.78 -20.76
CA SER A 754 -11.17 10.19 -21.04
C SER A 754 -11.63 9.78 -22.44
N VAL A 755 -12.92 9.46 -22.56
CA VAL A 755 -13.62 8.94 -23.77
C VAL A 755 -13.52 9.85 -25.01
N ALA A 756 -13.01 11.08 -24.90
CA ALA A 756 -13.03 12.07 -25.98
C ALA A 756 -11.98 11.83 -27.08
N THR A 757 -10.83 11.21 -26.78
CA THR A 757 -9.76 10.97 -27.77
C THR A 757 -10.00 9.73 -28.64
N SER A 758 -10.85 8.79 -28.21
CA SER A 758 -11.08 7.53 -28.94
C SER A 758 -12.11 7.63 -30.07
N ARG A 759 -12.99 8.64 -30.07
CA ARG A 759 -14.01 8.80 -31.14
C ARG A 759 -13.45 9.40 -32.43
N LYS A 760 -12.40 10.23 -32.37
CA LYS A 760 -11.80 10.82 -33.58
C LYS A 760 -10.87 9.86 -34.32
N SER A 761 -10.22 8.92 -33.65
CA SER A 761 -9.33 7.95 -34.31
C SER A 761 -10.03 6.71 -34.84
N SER A 762 -11.20 6.34 -34.31
CA SER A 762 -11.89 5.10 -34.70
C SER A 762 -12.81 5.24 -35.93
N VAL A 763 -13.33 6.44 -36.20
CA VAL A 763 -14.19 6.64 -37.39
C VAL A 763 -13.36 6.80 -38.66
N GLN A 764 -12.14 7.35 -38.55
CA GLN A 764 -11.27 7.59 -39.71
C GLN A 764 -10.44 6.37 -40.14
N ASN A 765 -10.32 5.33 -39.30
CA ASN A 765 -9.52 4.13 -39.62
C ASN A 765 -10.36 2.91 -40.03
N LEU A 766 -11.70 2.99 -39.92
CA LEU A 766 -12.61 1.91 -40.34
C LEU A 766 -13.10 2.03 -41.79
N GLU A 767 -13.05 3.23 -42.39
CA GLU A 767 -13.44 3.42 -43.80
C GLU A 767 -12.32 3.05 -44.78
N ASP A 768 -11.05 3.03 -44.35
CA ASP A 768 -9.88 2.86 -45.22
C ASP A 768 -9.31 1.43 -45.30
N ASN A 769 -9.90 0.43 -44.63
CA ASN A 769 -9.37 -0.95 -44.63
C ASN A 769 -10.45 -2.05 -44.72
N LEU A 770 -11.29 -1.99 -45.76
CA LEU A 770 -12.10 -3.14 -46.20
C LEU A 770 -11.36 -3.91 -47.32
N PRO A 771 -10.99 -5.19 -47.11
CA PRO A 771 -10.42 -6.03 -48.16
C PRO A 771 -11.46 -6.44 -49.23
N ASN A 772 -11.02 -6.37 -50.47
CA ASN A 772 -11.79 -6.43 -51.73
C ASN A 772 -12.27 -7.85 -52.14
N TRP A 773 -12.75 -8.69 -51.22
CA TRP A 773 -13.23 -10.05 -51.54
C TRP A 773 -14.62 -10.41 -50.98
N MET A 774 -15.41 -9.41 -50.58
CA MET A 774 -16.80 -9.60 -50.13
C MET A 774 -17.81 -8.81 -50.98
N THR A 775 -17.55 -8.62 -52.27
CA THR A 775 -18.45 -7.91 -53.20
C THR A 775 -18.61 -8.56 -54.58
N ASP A 776 -18.34 -9.85 -54.72
CA ASP A 776 -18.81 -10.60 -55.89
C ASP A 776 -19.87 -11.63 -55.47
N ASP A 777 -20.95 -11.62 -56.24
CA ASP A 777 -22.19 -12.39 -56.13
C ASP A 777 -23.19 -11.93 -55.05
N LEU A 778 -24.08 -11.02 -55.45
CA LEU A 778 -25.51 -11.31 -55.67
C LEU A 778 -26.30 -10.02 -56.03
N TYR A 779 -26.96 -10.04 -57.21
CA TYR A 779 -28.01 -9.13 -57.73
C TYR A 779 -27.58 -7.68 -58.07
N GLN A 780 -27.26 -7.33 -59.32
CA GLN A 780 -28.16 -7.08 -60.47
C GLN A 780 -29.49 -6.34 -60.15
N GLU A 781 -29.69 -5.26 -60.93
CA GLU A 781 -30.93 -4.51 -61.23
C GLU A 781 -31.43 -3.42 -60.25
N ASN A 782 -31.02 -2.16 -60.49
CA ASN A 782 -31.84 -1.12 -61.16
C ASN A 782 -31.36 0.31 -60.83
N LYS A 783 -30.85 1.03 -61.84
CA LYS A 783 -30.75 2.50 -61.92
C LYS A 783 -31.93 3.04 -62.74
N PRO A 784 -32.41 4.26 -62.45
CA PRO A 784 -32.13 5.39 -63.35
C PRO A 784 -31.76 6.66 -62.55
N THR A 785 -30.59 7.29 -62.74
CA THR A 785 -30.26 8.42 -63.65
C THR A 785 -31.10 9.68 -63.51
N ALA A 786 -30.49 10.76 -63.00
CA ALA A 786 -30.46 12.15 -63.51
C ALA A 786 -30.01 13.08 -62.33
N GLU A 787 -28.79 13.59 -62.31
CA GLU A 787 -28.34 14.87 -62.91
C GLU A 787 -29.04 16.13 -62.35
N GLY A 788 -28.20 17.09 -61.94
CA GLY A 788 -28.49 18.50 -62.15
C GLY A 788 -28.76 19.37 -60.92
N ASP A 789 -27.78 20.24 -60.64
CA ASP A 789 -27.98 21.65 -60.28
C ASP A 789 -28.25 22.09 -58.83
N ARG A 790 -27.16 22.62 -58.23
CA ARG A 790 -27.14 23.85 -57.38
C ARG A 790 -27.98 24.97 -58.04
N PRO A 791 -28.51 26.00 -57.32
CA PRO A 791 -27.69 26.80 -56.40
C PRO A 791 -28.41 27.59 -55.26
N THR A 792 -27.58 28.19 -54.39
CA THR A 792 -27.72 29.49 -53.69
C THR A 792 -29.07 29.95 -53.11
N LEU A 793 -29.05 30.40 -51.85
CA LEU A 793 -29.45 31.75 -51.38
C LEU A 793 -29.25 31.82 -49.85
N ARG A 794 -28.43 32.76 -49.37
CA ARG A 794 -28.81 34.00 -48.66
C ARG A 794 -29.56 33.80 -47.33
N THR A 795 -28.84 34.20 -46.27
CA THR A 795 -29.18 35.21 -45.25
C THR A 795 -30.59 35.29 -44.64
N GLU A 796 -30.59 35.64 -43.34
CA GLU A 796 -31.68 36.18 -42.50
C GLU A 796 -32.46 35.17 -41.67
N LEU A 797 -32.04 34.94 -40.41
CA LEU A 797 -32.51 35.62 -39.20
C LEU A 797 -31.78 35.12 -37.95
#